data_AF-A0AAW4IE10-F1
#
_entry.id   AF-A0AAW4IE10-F1
#
_cell.length_a   1.000
_cell.length_b   1.000
_cell.length_c   1.000
_cell.angle_alpha   90.00
_cell.angle_beta   90.00
_cell.angle_gamma   90.00
#
_symmetry.space_group_name_H-M   'P 1'
#
loop_
_entity.id
_entity.type
_entity.pdbx_description
1 polymer ?
#
loop_
_entity_poly.entity_id
_entity_poly.type
_entity_poly.pdbx_seq_one_letter_code
_entity_poly.pdbx_strand_id
1 'polypeptide(L)'
;MRLNNIATPVIAWTGATLLLGVLASALLTWWQADTNFRTAQSAFETHSLDVVERLQDRMRLYEYGLRGARGTVLTAGEDGINEQLFDQYTKSRDIGTEFPGARGFGFIRRVPRPQTDDYLQARRADGRPGFAIKTLKEHEGESFVIEYIEPSERNSVALGLDIGSETNRRQAALAALQSGKATITGPITLLQSTGDPQRSLLFLLPVYRGGATPETLEAREARAFGWSYAPLALSEVLADFSLAPLHYDLSITDVSDPTKPDVVFNSQLTRPPSTATLSQALEREVYGRLWRIDLYARPGFVDHLHLIPARTVLAASLATSLLLAALICAILLGQDRKRKSLVQQAQLATIVENSADAIVGESNDGRVIIWNRAAERLLGYLRSEAMGQPLLEKITPEGERNTAAQLVEQVRANAEMAPADTTLLTKAGALVPVSITVGAIRGAHGEIIGIARLVRDISERLRAEQKLRDLADSLEQQVKDRTAELETARHDLQTVLDSVPSMIGYWDKNLCNRVANRAYSDWFGVDPAGLFGKHMSTLLGSELFERNRPHIEGALRGEVQKFERAIPRIDGKGNRHSLANYLPDVVDGEVRGFYVIVHDITEVVESRMAVARERERLAHIIEGTNVGTWEWNVQTGAITINERWAEIIGYTVAELQPTRIEAWAERSHPDDLPLAQEMLERHFRGEEAQYQSVVRMRHKDGHWVWVQSRGRVSTRTAEGAPQWMYGTHQDVTPMKEAEEQLQRAVAMLGGVLDAATQQSIIATDPDGIITLFNTGAEKMLGYSAQELVGVSSPAPLHLIEEIEAYGKELTQRHGYPVQGFRAFVHES
;
A
#
# COMPACT_ATOMS: atom_id res chain seq x y z
N MET A 1 1.60 60.73 6.47
CA MET A 1 2.01 60.18 5.17
C MET A 1 2.92 58.97 5.38
N ARG A 2 2.35 57.76 5.52
CA ARG A 2 2.99 56.45 5.30
C ARG A 2 1.86 55.47 4.96
N LEU A 3 1.51 55.39 3.68
CA LEU A 3 0.65 54.34 3.12
C LEU A 3 1.47 53.04 3.15
N ASN A 4 1.41 52.30 4.27
CA ASN A 4 1.95 50.94 4.30
C ASN A 4 1.08 50.07 3.37
N ASN A 5 1.69 49.61 2.28
CA ASN A 5 1.11 48.77 1.24
C ASN A 5 0.46 47.50 1.81
N ILE A 6 -0.86 47.50 2.01
CA ILE A 6 -1.67 46.33 2.43
C ILE A 6 -1.79 45.29 1.29
N ALA A 7 -1.27 45.59 0.09
CA ALA A 7 -1.03 44.57 -0.94
C ALA A 7 0.01 43.51 -0.51
N THR A 8 0.90 43.86 0.44
CA THR A 8 1.97 42.96 0.91
C THR A 8 1.49 41.67 1.58
N PRO A 9 0.51 41.64 2.51
CA PRO A 9 0.06 40.39 3.13
C PRO A 9 -0.63 39.43 2.14
N VAL A 10 -1.46 39.93 1.21
CA VAL A 10 -2.13 39.06 0.23
C VAL A 10 -1.11 38.39 -0.68
N ILE A 11 -0.15 39.16 -1.19
CA ILE A 11 0.94 38.66 -2.03
C ILE A 11 1.83 37.70 -1.23
N ALA A 12 2.15 38.02 0.03
CA ALA A 12 2.98 37.19 0.89
C ALA A 12 2.33 35.83 1.20
N TRP A 13 1.05 35.80 1.58
CA TRP A 13 0.35 34.54 1.87
C TRP A 13 0.11 33.68 0.63
N THR A 14 -0.20 34.31 -0.50
CA THR A 14 -0.37 33.59 -1.78
C THR A 14 0.97 33.03 -2.26
N GLY A 15 2.05 33.82 -2.18
CA GLY A 15 3.41 33.39 -2.50
C GLY A 15 3.91 32.29 -1.57
N ALA A 16 3.67 32.40 -0.26
CA ALA A 16 4.02 31.37 0.71
C ALA A 16 3.27 30.05 0.45
N THR A 17 1.98 30.11 0.11
CA THR A 17 1.18 28.93 -0.25
C THR A 17 1.75 28.26 -1.50
N LEU A 18 2.09 29.03 -2.53
CA LEU A 18 2.66 28.50 -3.76
C LEU A 18 4.02 27.84 -3.50
N LEU A 19 4.90 28.50 -2.72
CA LEU A 19 6.21 27.95 -2.36
C LEU A 19 6.09 26.64 -1.57
N LEU A 20 5.21 26.59 -0.57
CA LEU A 20 4.93 25.37 0.18
C LEU A 20 4.34 24.27 -0.71
N GLY A 21 3.45 24.62 -1.63
CA GLY A 21 2.87 23.69 -2.59
C GLY A 21 3.90 23.11 -3.57
N VAL A 22 4.83 23.93 -4.07
CA VAL A 22 5.94 23.47 -4.93
C VAL A 22 6.88 22.55 -4.16
N LEU A 23 7.22 22.88 -2.91
CA LEU A 23 8.04 22.02 -2.05
C LEU A 23 7.35 20.68 -1.77
N ALA A 24 6.06 20.70 -1.44
CA ALA A 24 5.26 19.49 -1.25
C ALA A 24 5.20 18.65 -2.55
N SER A 25 5.00 19.29 -3.70
CA SER A 25 4.98 18.63 -5.01
C SER A 25 6.33 17.97 -5.34
N ALA A 26 7.44 18.63 -5.03
CA ALA A 26 8.78 18.07 -5.20
C ALA A 26 9.00 16.85 -4.28
N LEU A 27 8.60 16.94 -3.01
CA LEU A 27 8.68 15.83 -2.05
C LEU A 27 7.81 14.63 -2.48
N LEU A 28 6.57 14.86 -2.90
CA LEU A 28 5.65 13.84 -3.43
C LEU A 28 6.21 13.16 -4.68
N THR A 29 6.78 13.95 -5.60
CA THR A 29 7.39 13.43 -6.83
C THR A 29 8.62 12.58 -6.53
N TRP A 30 9.48 13.03 -5.61
CA TRP A 30 10.63 12.27 -5.15
C TRP A 30 10.20 10.96 -4.46
N TRP A 31 9.21 11.03 -3.57
CA TRP A 31 8.66 9.87 -2.88
C TRP A 31 8.06 8.84 -3.87
N GLN A 32 7.33 9.31 -4.89
CA GLN A 32 6.80 8.42 -5.93
C GLN A 32 7.92 7.79 -6.75
N ALA A 33 8.96 8.55 -7.11
CA ALA A 33 10.09 8.04 -7.87
C ALA A 33 10.88 6.98 -7.07
N ASP A 34 11.13 7.22 -5.79
CA ASP A 34 11.76 6.26 -4.88
C ASP A 34 10.90 4.99 -4.71
N THR A 35 9.59 5.16 -4.53
CA THR A 35 8.64 4.03 -4.41
C THR A 35 8.61 3.20 -5.69
N ASN A 36 8.57 3.83 -6.87
CA ASN A 36 8.63 3.12 -8.15
C ASN A 36 9.93 2.36 -8.31
N PHE A 37 11.07 2.96 -7.95
CA PHE A 37 12.38 2.30 -8.03
C PHE A 37 12.43 1.08 -7.11
N ARG A 38 12.02 1.21 -5.84
CA ARG A 38 11.99 0.07 -4.89
C ARG A 38 11.06 -1.04 -5.33
N THR A 39 9.89 -0.69 -5.86
CA THR A 39 8.91 -1.66 -6.37
C THR A 39 9.48 -2.41 -7.58
N ALA A 40 10.08 -1.69 -8.52
CA ALA A 40 10.72 -2.30 -9.69
C ALA A 40 11.91 -3.19 -9.30
N GLN A 41 12.73 -2.76 -8.33
CA GLN A 41 13.84 -3.56 -7.81
C GLN A 41 13.34 -4.85 -7.15
N SER A 42 12.36 -4.78 -6.25
CA SER A 42 11.82 -5.95 -5.55
C SER A 42 11.13 -6.94 -6.51
N ALA A 43 10.41 -6.43 -7.50
CA ALA A 43 9.82 -7.26 -8.56
C ALA A 43 10.91 -7.94 -9.39
N PHE A 44 11.98 -7.23 -9.75
CA PHE A 44 13.10 -7.79 -10.49
C PHE A 44 13.88 -8.84 -9.68
N GLU A 45 14.04 -8.62 -8.37
CA GLU A 45 14.66 -9.57 -7.46
C GLU A 45 13.89 -10.89 -7.37
N THR A 46 12.57 -10.78 -7.23
CA THR A 46 11.68 -11.95 -7.20
C THR A 46 11.72 -12.70 -8.52
N HIS A 47 11.65 -11.97 -9.65
CA HIS A 47 11.68 -12.58 -10.98
C HIS A 47 13.01 -13.28 -11.26
N SER A 48 14.12 -12.71 -10.81
CA SER A 48 15.45 -13.30 -11.00
C SER A 48 15.63 -14.62 -10.25
N LEU A 49 15.06 -14.75 -9.05
CA LEU A 49 15.06 -16.02 -8.32
C LEU A 49 14.29 -17.12 -9.05
N ASP A 50 13.13 -16.77 -9.62
CA ASP A 50 12.32 -17.69 -10.43
C ASP A 50 13.04 -18.14 -11.72
N VAL A 51 13.77 -17.25 -12.40
CA VAL A 51 14.62 -17.63 -13.54
C VAL A 51 15.68 -18.66 -13.14
N VAL A 52 16.31 -18.49 -11.97
CA VAL A 52 17.31 -19.42 -11.46
C VAL A 52 16.69 -20.78 -11.11
N GLU A 53 15.52 -20.80 -10.49
CA GLU A 53 14.81 -22.03 -10.17
C GLU A 53 14.43 -22.80 -11.44
N ARG A 54 13.86 -22.11 -12.43
CA ARG A 54 13.54 -22.70 -13.74
C ARG A 54 14.77 -23.27 -14.46
N LEU A 55 15.92 -22.61 -14.34
CA LEU A 55 17.19 -23.14 -14.87
C LEU A 55 17.61 -24.42 -14.16
N GLN A 56 17.50 -24.48 -12.83
CA GLN A 56 17.82 -25.69 -12.08
C GLN A 56 16.90 -26.86 -12.44
N ASP A 57 15.60 -26.60 -12.58
CA ASP A 57 14.63 -27.61 -13.01
C ASP A 57 14.90 -28.10 -14.43
N ARG A 58 15.28 -27.20 -15.34
CA ARG A 58 15.72 -27.57 -16.68
C ARG A 58 16.93 -28.49 -16.64
N MET A 59 17.89 -28.26 -15.73
CA MET A 59 19.04 -29.14 -15.59
C MET A 59 18.67 -30.50 -14.96
N ARG A 60 17.73 -30.54 -14.02
CA ARG A 60 17.21 -31.81 -13.44
C ARG A 60 16.56 -32.70 -14.48
N LEU A 61 15.89 -32.12 -15.49
CA LEU A 61 15.31 -32.86 -16.60
C LEU A 61 16.34 -33.78 -17.27
N TYR A 62 17.53 -33.27 -17.62
CA TYR A 62 18.56 -34.10 -18.24
C TYR A 62 19.14 -35.16 -17.30
N GLU A 63 19.17 -34.90 -15.99
CA GLU A 63 19.55 -35.93 -15.01
C GLU A 63 18.60 -37.13 -15.05
N TYR A 64 17.29 -36.92 -15.26
CA TYR A 64 16.33 -38.02 -15.44
C TYR A 64 16.66 -38.86 -16.68
N GLY A 65 16.98 -38.22 -17.81
CA GLY A 65 17.40 -38.93 -19.02
C GLY A 65 18.69 -39.73 -18.82
N LEU A 66 19.67 -39.17 -18.10
CA LEU A 66 20.91 -39.86 -17.73
C LEU A 66 20.65 -41.08 -16.84
N ARG A 67 19.76 -40.96 -15.85
CA ARG A 67 19.38 -42.09 -14.99
C ARG A 67 18.67 -43.18 -15.77
N GLY A 68 17.86 -42.83 -16.76
CA GLY A 68 17.25 -43.76 -17.71
C GLY A 68 18.31 -44.54 -18.50
N ALA A 69 19.25 -43.83 -19.12
CA ALA A 69 20.34 -44.44 -19.88
C ALA A 69 21.21 -45.35 -18.99
N ARG A 70 21.50 -44.91 -17.76
CA ARG A 70 22.20 -45.73 -16.76
C ARG A 70 21.43 -47.00 -16.40
N GLY A 71 20.10 -46.91 -16.26
CA GLY A 71 19.25 -48.07 -15.96
C GLY A 71 19.33 -49.14 -17.05
N THR A 72 19.32 -48.72 -18.32
CA THR A 72 19.50 -49.60 -19.48
C THR A 72 20.87 -50.30 -19.46
N VAL A 73 21.94 -49.54 -19.23
CA VAL A 73 23.32 -50.05 -19.10
C VAL A 73 23.44 -51.08 -17.97
N LEU A 74 22.84 -50.79 -16.81
CA LEU A 74 22.88 -51.69 -15.66
C LEU A 74 22.08 -52.97 -15.86
N THR A 75 20.96 -52.90 -16.57
CA THR A 75 20.09 -54.06 -16.83
C THR A 75 20.72 -55.02 -17.84
N ALA A 76 21.41 -54.50 -18.86
CA ALA A 76 22.17 -55.31 -19.81
C ALA A 76 23.45 -55.90 -19.19
N GLY A 77 23.98 -55.28 -18.13
CA GLY A 77 25.25 -55.66 -17.52
C GLY A 77 26.47 -55.13 -18.30
N GLU A 78 27.65 -55.21 -17.70
CA GLU A 78 28.88 -54.58 -18.25
C GLU A 78 29.20 -55.05 -19.68
N ASP A 79 29.06 -56.34 -19.97
CA ASP A 79 29.41 -56.95 -21.25
C ASP A 79 28.20 -57.17 -22.18
N GLY A 80 26.97 -57.00 -21.68
CA GLY A 80 25.74 -57.26 -22.45
C GLY A 80 25.20 -56.06 -23.23
N ILE A 81 25.83 -54.89 -23.10
CA ILE A 81 25.42 -53.68 -23.81
C ILE A 81 25.90 -53.75 -25.25
N ASN A 82 24.98 -53.58 -26.19
CA ASN A 82 25.25 -53.49 -27.61
C ASN A 82 24.46 -52.32 -28.25
N GLU A 83 24.74 -52.06 -29.52
CA GLU A 83 24.11 -50.98 -30.28
C GLU A 83 22.60 -51.11 -30.37
N GLN A 84 22.10 -52.33 -30.63
CA GLN A 84 20.68 -52.61 -30.78
C GLN A 84 19.89 -52.32 -29.50
N LEU A 85 20.45 -52.64 -28.33
CA LEU A 85 19.81 -52.39 -27.04
C LEU A 85 19.75 -50.89 -26.72
N PHE A 86 20.78 -50.13 -27.07
CA PHE A 86 20.81 -48.67 -26.85
C PHE A 86 19.90 -47.93 -27.84
N ASP A 87 19.83 -48.41 -29.09
CA ASP A 87 18.85 -47.96 -30.10
C ASP A 87 17.41 -48.21 -29.64
N GLN A 88 17.11 -49.40 -29.10
CA GLN A 88 15.78 -49.71 -28.55
C GLN A 88 15.40 -48.81 -27.36
N TYR A 89 16.33 -48.59 -26.42
CA TYR A 89 16.11 -47.63 -25.35
C TYR A 89 15.83 -46.23 -25.91
N THR A 90 16.63 -45.78 -26.87
CA THR A 90 16.47 -44.46 -27.44
C THR A 90 15.17 -44.33 -28.23
N LYS A 91 14.74 -45.34 -28.98
CA LYS A 91 13.42 -45.37 -29.66
C LYS A 91 12.25 -45.36 -28.69
N SER A 92 12.43 -45.84 -27.46
CA SER A 92 11.41 -45.73 -26.41
C SER A 92 11.26 -44.31 -25.86
N ARG A 93 12.13 -43.37 -26.27
CA ARG A 93 12.17 -41.98 -25.83
C ARG A 93 12.08 -41.04 -27.02
N ASP A 94 11.37 -39.95 -26.86
CA ASP A 94 11.45 -38.85 -27.82
C ASP A 94 12.48 -37.83 -27.30
N ILE A 95 13.76 -38.03 -27.63
CA ILE A 95 14.83 -37.17 -27.11
C ILE A 95 14.65 -35.71 -27.55
N GLY A 96 14.14 -35.47 -28.76
CA GLY A 96 13.95 -34.12 -29.29
C GLY A 96 12.93 -33.33 -28.47
N THR A 97 11.82 -33.99 -28.10
CA THR A 97 10.71 -33.37 -27.36
C THR A 97 10.91 -33.43 -25.84
N GLU A 98 11.33 -34.58 -25.29
CA GLU A 98 11.52 -34.77 -23.84
C GLU A 98 12.74 -34.01 -23.31
N PHE A 99 13.80 -33.87 -24.12
CA PHE A 99 15.09 -33.31 -23.71
C PHE A 99 15.60 -32.28 -24.72
N PRO A 100 14.90 -31.15 -24.92
CA PRO A 100 15.26 -30.15 -25.93
C PRO A 100 16.69 -29.64 -25.75
N GLY A 101 17.50 -29.67 -26.81
CA GLY A 101 18.92 -29.28 -26.76
C GLY A 101 19.89 -30.38 -26.29
N ALA A 102 19.38 -31.54 -25.86
CA ALA A 102 20.21 -32.75 -25.77
C ALA A 102 20.44 -33.32 -27.15
N ARG A 103 21.71 -33.55 -27.52
CA ARG A 103 22.09 -34.17 -28.80
C ARG A 103 21.88 -35.68 -28.83
N GLY A 104 21.64 -36.28 -27.67
CA GLY A 104 21.49 -37.71 -27.50
C GLY A 104 21.83 -38.16 -26.08
N PHE A 105 21.62 -39.44 -25.82
CA PHE A 105 22.15 -40.11 -24.64
C PHE A 105 23.10 -41.21 -25.09
N GLY A 106 24.13 -41.45 -24.28
CA GLY A 106 25.15 -42.42 -24.62
C GLY A 106 25.81 -43.03 -23.40
N PHE A 107 26.76 -43.91 -23.67
CA PHE A 107 27.59 -44.55 -22.69
C PHE A 107 29.08 -44.40 -23.03
N ILE A 108 29.84 -43.97 -22.03
CA ILE A 108 31.29 -43.85 -22.07
C ILE A 108 31.88 -44.99 -21.26
N ARG A 109 32.70 -45.82 -21.90
CA ARG A 109 33.43 -46.91 -21.26
C ARG A 109 34.70 -46.37 -20.62
N ARG A 110 34.97 -46.80 -19.39
CA ARG A 110 36.28 -46.63 -18.77
C ARG A 110 37.18 -47.79 -19.19
N VAL A 111 38.27 -47.48 -19.89
CA VAL A 111 39.24 -48.45 -20.40
C VAL A 111 40.59 -48.23 -19.73
N PRO A 112 41.00 -49.12 -18.80
CA PRO A 112 42.34 -49.13 -18.26
C PRO A 112 43.36 -49.37 -19.39
N ARG A 113 44.49 -48.65 -19.35
CA ARG A 113 45.53 -48.76 -20.39
C ARG A 113 45.95 -50.20 -20.74
N PRO A 114 46.18 -51.11 -19.77
CA PRO A 114 46.57 -52.49 -20.08
C PRO A 114 45.53 -53.29 -20.88
N GLN A 115 44.26 -52.84 -20.90
CA GLN A 115 43.14 -53.54 -21.53
C GLN A 115 42.73 -52.92 -22.87
N THR A 116 43.47 -51.92 -23.36
CA THR A 116 43.10 -51.15 -24.56
C THR A 116 43.05 -52.02 -25.82
N ASP A 117 44.06 -52.87 -26.02
CA ASP A 117 44.15 -53.74 -27.20
C ASP A 117 43.06 -54.81 -27.21
N ASP A 118 42.80 -55.42 -26.05
CA ASP A 118 41.72 -56.41 -25.85
C ASP A 118 40.35 -55.77 -26.11
N TYR A 119 40.12 -54.55 -25.60
CA TYR A 119 38.90 -53.79 -25.85
C TYR A 119 38.68 -53.50 -27.34
N LEU A 120 39.72 -53.04 -28.05
CA LEU A 120 39.65 -52.77 -29.49
C LEU A 120 39.37 -54.05 -30.30
N GLN A 121 39.99 -55.17 -29.96
CA GLN A 121 39.73 -56.45 -30.62
C GLN A 121 38.28 -56.91 -30.39
N ALA A 122 37.78 -56.84 -29.15
CA ALA A 122 36.42 -57.20 -28.82
C ALA A 122 35.38 -56.38 -29.59
N ARG A 123 35.55 -55.04 -29.66
CA ARG A 123 34.63 -54.16 -30.38
C ARG A 123 34.68 -54.36 -31.90
N ARG A 124 35.85 -54.68 -32.47
CA ARG A 124 35.98 -55.00 -33.90
C ARG A 124 35.32 -56.33 -34.27
N ALA A 125 35.35 -57.31 -33.36
CA ALA A 125 34.67 -58.58 -33.53
C ALA A 125 33.13 -58.46 -33.38
N ASP A 126 32.66 -57.53 -32.54
CA ASP A 126 31.24 -57.26 -32.25
C ASP A 126 30.56 -56.34 -33.30
N GLY A 127 30.87 -56.55 -34.58
CA GLY A 127 30.20 -55.86 -35.70
C GLY A 127 30.74 -54.48 -36.08
N ARG A 128 31.81 -53.97 -35.45
CA ARG A 128 32.40 -52.64 -35.74
C ARG A 128 33.87 -52.71 -36.19
N PRO A 129 34.17 -53.26 -37.38
CA PRO A 129 35.55 -53.50 -37.83
C PRO A 129 36.41 -52.23 -37.95
N GLY A 130 35.80 -51.05 -38.14
CA GLY A 130 36.47 -49.76 -38.21
C GLY A 130 36.63 -49.01 -36.88
N PHE A 131 36.26 -49.60 -35.74
CA PHE A 131 36.31 -48.92 -34.44
C PHE A 131 37.77 -48.65 -34.01
N ALA A 132 38.04 -47.40 -33.64
CA ALA A 132 39.34 -46.92 -33.16
C ALA A 132 39.15 -45.85 -32.09
N ILE A 133 40.07 -45.80 -31.12
CA ILE A 133 40.09 -44.74 -30.11
C ILE A 133 40.68 -43.49 -30.73
N LYS A 134 39.94 -42.39 -30.67
CA LYS A 134 40.34 -41.06 -31.17
C LYS A 134 40.65 -40.16 -29.98
N THR A 135 41.80 -39.50 -29.97
CA THR A 135 42.20 -38.57 -28.89
C THR A 135 42.24 -37.13 -29.42
N LEU A 136 41.90 -36.16 -28.57
CA LEU A 136 42.01 -34.72 -28.88
C LEU A 136 43.37 -34.16 -28.50
N LYS A 137 43.99 -34.73 -27.46
CA LYS A 137 45.32 -34.43 -26.97
C LYS A 137 45.96 -35.73 -26.49
N GLU A 138 47.26 -35.90 -26.68
CA GLU A 138 47.97 -37.06 -26.12
C GLU A 138 47.97 -36.99 -24.58
N HIS A 139 47.70 -38.11 -23.92
CA HIS A 139 47.73 -38.20 -22.46
C HIS A 139 48.16 -39.59 -21.97
N GLU A 140 48.69 -39.64 -20.75
CA GLU A 140 49.18 -40.88 -20.12
C GLU A 140 48.18 -41.60 -19.22
N GLY A 141 47.01 -41.02 -18.98
CA GLY A 141 45.96 -41.60 -18.13
C GLY A 141 45.12 -42.70 -18.81
N GLU A 142 44.22 -43.30 -18.03
CA GLU A 142 43.12 -44.15 -18.54
C GLU A 142 42.28 -43.44 -19.60
N SER A 143 41.72 -44.24 -20.51
CA SER A 143 40.88 -43.77 -21.61
C SER A 143 39.40 -43.87 -21.26
N PHE A 144 38.65 -42.82 -21.57
CA PHE A 144 37.21 -42.73 -21.34
C PHE A 144 36.51 -42.63 -22.69
N VAL A 145 36.21 -43.77 -23.28
CA VAL A 145 35.85 -43.90 -24.69
C VAL A 145 34.34 -43.85 -24.86
N ILE A 146 33.84 -42.93 -25.70
CA ILE A 146 32.44 -42.95 -26.14
C ILE A 146 32.19 -44.23 -26.93
N GLU A 147 31.43 -45.15 -26.35
CA GLU A 147 31.16 -46.46 -26.93
C GLU A 147 29.79 -46.49 -27.63
N TYR A 148 28.80 -45.82 -27.05
CA TYR A 148 27.45 -45.72 -27.59
C TYR A 148 26.94 -44.28 -27.46
N ILE A 149 26.23 -43.81 -28.48
CA ILE A 149 25.45 -42.57 -28.42
C ILE A 149 24.38 -42.62 -29.50
N GLU A 150 23.15 -42.36 -29.09
CA GLU A 150 21.98 -42.34 -29.97
C GLU A 150 21.27 -40.98 -29.88
N PRO A 151 20.69 -40.47 -30.99
CA PRO A 151 20.61 -41.10 -32.32
C PRO A 151 21.94 -41.06 -33.09
N SER A 152 22.34 -42.20 -33.66
CA SER A 152 23.65 -42.40 -34.30
C SER A 152 23.91 -41.49 -35.52
N GLU A 153 22.87 -41.14 -36.27
CA GLU A 153 22.91 -40.30 -37.48
C GLU A 153 23.63 -38.96 -37.26
N ARG A 154 23.36 -38.30 -36.12
CA ARG A 154 23.95 -37.01 -35.76
C ARG A 154 25.22 -37.15 -34.93
N ASN A 155 25.48 -38.34 -34.39
CA ASN A 155 26.49 -38.54 -33.35
C ASN A 155 27.67 -39.44 -33.76
N SER A 156 27.63 -40.08 -34.93
CA SER A 156 28.63 -41.04 -35.43
C SER A 156 30.09 -40.56 -35.36
N VAL A 157 30.32 -39.26 -35.53
CA VAL A 157 31.66 -38.64 -35.46
C VAL A 157 32.29 -38.80 -34.07
N ALA A 158 31.49 -38.78 -33.01
CA ALA A 158 31.95 -38.88 -31.62
C ALA A 158 32.21 -40.32 -31.15
N LEU A 159 31.75 -41.34 -31.88
CA LEU A 159 32.04 -42.73 -31.54
C LEU A 159 33.56 -42.98 -31.57
N GLY A 160 34.04 -43.65 -30.52
CA GLY A 160 35.46 -43.92 -30.30
C GLY A 160 36.25 -42.74 -29.72
N LEU A 161 35.64 -41.57 -29.49
CA LEU A 161 36.33 -40.44 -28.88
C LEU A 161 36.68 -40.73 -27.41
N ASP A 162 37.95 -40.58 -27.07
CA ASP A 162 38.43 -40.57 -25.69
C ASP A 162 38.19 -39.19 -25.07
N ILE A 163 37.14 -39.04 -24.28
CA ILE A 163 36.85 -37.79 -23.58
C ILE A 163 37.90 -37.48 -22.51
N GLY A 164 38.64 -38.49 -22.04
CA GLY A 164 39.73 -38.35 -21.07
C GLY A 164 40.96 -37.65 -21.63
N SER A 165 41.01 -37.43 -22.94
CA SER A 165 42.08 -36.71 -23.63
C SER A 165 41.97 -35.18 -23.54
N GLU A 166 40.84 -34.64 -23.10
CA GLU A 166 40.61 -33.22 -22.92
C GLU A 166 40.39 -32.89 -21.43
N THR A 167 40.97 -31.79 -20.96
CA THR A 167 41.05 -31.45 -19.53
C THR A 167 39.68 -31.25 -18.87
N ASN A 168 38.79 -30.45 -19.46
CA ASN A 168 37.46 -30.15 -18.89
C ASN A 168 36.59 -31.42 -18.80
N ARG A 169 36.60 -32.23 -19.86
CA ARG A 169 35.91 -33.52 -19.92
C ARG A 169 36.45 -34.52 -18.91
N ARG A 170 37.78 -34.66 -18.83
CA ARG A 170 38.44 -35.59 -17.89
C ARG A 170 38.13 -35.23 -16.44
N GLN A 171 38.24 -33.94 -16.07
CA GLN A 171 37.95 -33.48 -14.72
C GLN A 171 36.50 -33.75 -14.33
N ALA A 172 35.54 -33.48 -15.21
CA ALA A 172 34.12 -33.74 -14.92
C ALA A 172 33.83 -35.25 -14.79
N ALA A 173 34.41 -36.09 -15.65
CA ALA A 173 34.25 -37.54 -15.58
C ALA A 173 34.79 -38.10 -14.26
N LEU A 174 35.98 -37.66 -13.84
CA LEU A 174 36.57 -38.06 -12.56
C LEU A 174 35.74 -37.54 -11.38
N ALA A 175 35.34 -36.26 -11.39
CA ALA A 175 34.50 -35.70 -10.33
C ALA A 175 33.14 -36.41 -10.21
N ALA A 176 32.51 -36.78 -11.34
CA ALA A 176 31.29 -37.58 -11.35
C ALA A 176 31.54 -38.95 -10.70
N LEU A 177 32.62 -39.63 -11.10
CA LEU A 177 32.99 -40.96 -10.60
C LEU A 177 33.32 -40.94 -9.10
N GLN A 178 34.04 -39.92 -8.63
CA GLN A 178 34.45 -39.81 -7.23
C GLN A 178 33.29 -39.38 -6.33
N SER A 179 32.42 -38.48 -6.80
CA SER A 179 31.26 -38.00 -6.04
C SER A 179 30.08 -38.96 -6.05
N GLY A 180 29.95 -39.80 -7.09
CA GLY A 180 28.76 -40.64 -7.30
C GLY A 180 27.52 -39.87 -7.77
N LYS A 181 27.67 -38.58 -8.11
CA LYS A 181 26.60 -37.69 -8.54
C LYS A 181 26.75 -37.36 -10.03
N ALA A 182 25.69 -36.84 -10.63
CA ALA A 182 25.78 -36.29 -11.97
C ALA A 182 26.64 -35.02 -11.96
N THR A 183 27.46 -34.81 -13.00
CA THR A 183 28.40 -33.68 -13.07
C THR A 183 28.49 -33.17 -14.50
N ILE A 184 28.54 -31.84 -14.65
CA ILE A 184 28.71 -31.19 -15.95
C ILE A 184 30.18 -30.78 -16.19
N THR A 185 30.58 -30.74 -17.45
CA THR A 185 31.85 -30.13 -17.86
C THR A 185 31.77 -28.62 -17.80
N GLY A 186 32.93 -27.96 -17.75
CA GLY A 186 33.01 -26.58 -18.21
C GLY A 186 32.63 -26.48 -19.70
N PRO A 187 32.51 -25.26 -20.26
CA PRO A 187 32.21 -25.07 -21.68
C PRO A 187 33.20 -25.80 -22.58
N ILE A 188 32.67 -26.57 -23.54
CA ILE A 188 33.43 -27.33 -24.54
C ILE A 188 32.84 -27.12 -25.93
N THR A 189 33.63 -27.45 -26.96
CA THR A 189 33.15 -27.58 -28.33
C THR A 189 32.87 -29.04 -28.64
N LEU A 190 31.68 -29.35 -29.14
CA LEU A 190 31.33 -30.69 -29.60
C LEU A 190 31.90 -30.93 -31.00
N LEU A 191 32.41 -32.13 -31.27
CA LEU A 191 32.86 -32.52 -32.61
C LEU A 191 31.70 -32.64 -33.62
N GLN A 192 30.46 -32.66 -33.12
CA GLN A 192 29.24 -32.88 -33.88
C GLN A 192 28.59 -31.57 -34.36
N SER A 193 29.07 -30.41 -33.91
CA SER A 193 28.55 -29.11 -34.34
C SER A 193 29.33 -28.60 -35.55
N THR A 194 28.71 -28.59 -36.72
CA THR A 194 29.25 -27.92 -37.92
C THR A 194 28.94 -26.43 -37.89
N GLY A 195 29.97 -25.57 -37.96
CA GLY A 195 29.84 -24.18 -38.44
C GLY A 195 30.05 -23.06 -37.42
N ASP A 196 29.89 -23.29 -36.12
CA ASP A 196 30.06 -22.24 -35.09
C ASP A 196 30.48 -22.89 -33.76
N PRO A 197 31.52 -22.41 -33.03
CA PRO A 197 31.88 -22.93 -31.70
C PRO A 197 30.81 -22.55 -30.66
N GLN A 198 29.62 -23.12 -30.79
CA GLN A 198 28.55 -23.01 -29.81
C GLN A 198 28.95 -23.74 -28.54
N ARG A 199 28.96 -23.01 -27.42
CA ARG A 199 29.36 -23.52 -26.13
C ARG A 199 28.41 -24.62 -25.70
N SER A 200 28.95 -25.81 -25.59
CA SER A 200 28.23 -27.02 -25.23
C SER A 200 28.82 -27.58 -23.94
N LEU A 201 28.16 -28.55 -23.35
CA LEU A 201 28.67 -29.28 -22.20
C LEU A 201 28.37 -30.77 -22.31
N LEU A 202 29.16 -31.60 -21.63
CA LEU A 202 28.77 -32.98 -21.34
C LEU A 202 28.18 -33.02 -19.95
N PHE A 203 27.06 -33.73 -19.83
CA PHE A 203 26.48 -34.09 -18.55
C PHE A 203 26.74 -35.57 -18.30
N LEU A 204 27.50 -35.90 -17.25
CA LEU A 204 27.96 -37.26 -16.97
C LEU A 204 27.37 -37.78 -15.68
N LEU A 205 26.95 -39.04 -15.67
CA LEU A 205 26.52 -39.76 -14.47
C LEU A 205 27.25 -41.11 -14.43
N PRO A 206 27.97 -41.43 -13.33
CA PRO A 206 28.79 -42.64 -13.27
C PRO A 206 27.93 -43.90 -13.17
N VAL A 207 28.48 -44.99 -13.69
CA VAL A 207 27.88 -46.33 -13.63
C VAL A 207 28.81 -47.28 -12.90
N TYR A 208 28.30 -47.88 -11.83
CA TYR A 208 29.03 -48.79 -10.96
C TYR A 208 28.51 -50.22 -11.11
N ARG A 209 29.42 -51.20 -11.07
CA ARG A 209 29.08 -52.62 -10.96
C ARG A 209 28.18 -52.84 -9.76
N GLY A 210 27.05 -53.52 -9.91
CA GLY A 210 26.06 -53.76 -8.85
C GLY A 210 25.02 -52.65 -8.63
N GLY A 211 24.98 -51.62 -9.50
CA GLY A 211 23.87 -50.65 -9.61
C GLY A 211 23.83 -49.54 -8.56
N ALA A 212 24.08 -49.86 -7.29
CA ALA A 212 24.13 -48.86 -6.22
C ALA A 212 25.46 -48.09 -6.22
N THR A 213 25.41 -46.79 -5.91
CA THR A 213 26.60 -45.95 -5.70
C THR A 213 27.37 -46.43 -4.46
N PRO A 214 28.63 -46.87 -4.57
CA PRO A 214 29.42 -47.30 -3.42
C PRO A 214 29.66 -46.16 -2.41
N GLU A 215 29.78 -46.46 -1.12
CA GLU A 215 29.93 -45.44 -0.06
C GLU A 215 31.32 -44.80 -0.06
N THR A 216 32.38 -45.60 -0.23
CA THR A 216 33.77 -45.13 -0.18
C THR A 216 34.31 -44.75 -1.55
N LEU A 217 35.24 -43.79 -1.57
CA LEU A 217 35.93 -43.35 -2.79
C LEU A 217 36.64 -44.53 -3.49
N GLU A 218 37.38 -45.34 -2.73
CA GLU A 218 38.09 -46.52 -3.24
C GLU A 218 37.13 -47.53 -3.89
N ALA A 219 35.97 -47.76 -3.28
CA ALA A 219 34.97 -48.67 -3.85
C ALA A 219 34.31 -48.08 -5.11
N ARG A 220 34.10 -46.76 -5.17
CA ARG A 220 33.63 -46.07 -6.38
C ARG A 220 34.64 -46.22 -7.52
N GLU A 221 35.91 -45.97 -7.25
CA GLU A 221 36.99 -46.12 -8.23
C GLU A 221 37.18 -47.58 -8.68
N ALA A 222 37.04 -48.57 -7.79
CA ALA A 222 37.16 -49.98 -8.18
C ALA A 222 35.95 -50.49 -8.98
N ARG A 223 34.73 -50.04 -8.65
CA ARG A 223 33.48 -50.56 -9.26
C ARG A 223 32.99 -49.75 -10.45
N ALA A 224 33.51 -48.56 -10.71
CA ALA A 224 33.11 -47.76 -11.86
C ALA A 224 33.65 -48.36 -13.16
N PHE A 225 32.74 -48.65 -14.11
CA PHE A 225 33.10 -49.17 -15.43
C PHE A 225 32.73 -48.22 -16.58
N GLY A 226 32.06 -47.11 -16.27
CA GLY A 226 31.75 -46.08 -17.26
C GLY A 226 30.83 -44.98 -16.75
N TRP A 227 30.28 -44.21 -17.70
CA TRP A 227 29.35 -43.12 -17.45
C TRP A 227 28.22 -43.18 -18.48
N SER A 228 26.97 -43.05 -18.03
CA SER A 228 25.90 -42.56 -18.89
C SER A 228 26.13 -41.06 -19.10
N TYR A 229 25.98 -40.57 -20.33
CA TYR A 229 26.23 -39.16 -20.61
C TYR A 229 25.25 -38.58 -21.65
N ALA A 230 25.16 -37.26 -21.67
CA ALA A 230 24.40 -36.49 -22.63
C ALA A 230 25.23 -35.29 -23.10
N PRO A 231 25.45 -35.10 -24.42
CA PRO A 231 25.97 -33.84 -24.96
C PRO A 231 24.83 -32.83 -25.04
N LEU A 232 25.00 -31.69 -24.37
CA LEU A 232 23.99 -30.63 -24.32
C LEU A 232 24.49 -29.39 -25.08
N ALA A 233 23.69 -28.91 -26.03
CA ALA A 233 23.91 -27.64 -26.72
C ALA A 233 23.20 -26.52 -25.95
N LEU A 234 23.96 -25.68 -25.24
CA LEU A 234 23.37 -24.71 -24.30
C LEU A 234 22.49 -23.65 -24.97
N SER A 235 22.78 -23.29 -26.21
CA SER A 235 21.95 -22.40 -27.02
C SER A 235 20.52 -22.92 -27.18
N GLU A 236 20.36 -24.24 -27.30
CA GLU A 236 19.07 -24.92 -27.44
C GLU A 236 18.45 -25.22 -26.07
N VAL A 237 19.25 -25.69 -25.10
CA VAL A 237 18.78 -25.93 -23.71
C VAL A 237 18.19 -24.67 -23.08
N LEU A 238 18.75 -23.51 -23.41
CA LEU A 238 18.35 -22.21 -22.90
C LEU A 238 17.57 -21.39 -23.93
N ALA A 239 17.08 -22.00 -25.01
CA ALA A 239 16.32 -21.30 -26.05
C ALA A 239 15.04 -20.65 -25.51
N ASP A 240 14.32 -21.30 -24.60
CA ASP A 240 13.13 -20.71 -23.97
C ASP A 240 13.47 -19.46 -23.11
N PHE A 241 14.71 -19.36 -22.65
CA PHE A 241 15.22 -18.19 -21.94
C PHE A 241 15.71 -17.07 -22.89
N SER A 242 15.62 -17.28 -24.20
CA SER A 242 15.95 -16.29 -25.24
C SER A 242 14.80 -15.96 -26.20
N LEU A 243 13.77 -16.83 -26.30
CA LEU A 243 12.70 -16.76 -27.30
C LEU A 243 11.43 -16.00 -26.86
N ALA A 244 11.22 -15.75 -25.57
CA ALA A 244 10.07 -14.96 -25.10
C ALA A 244 10.33 -13.44 -25.25
N PRO A 245 9.30 -12.56 -25.19
CA PRO A 245 9.50 -11.12 -24.94
C PRO A 245 9.95 -10.94 -23.49
N LEU A 246 11.08 -11.54 -23.14
CA LEU A 246 11.64 -11.49 -21.82
C LEU A 246 12.05 -10.05 -21.60
N HIS A 247 11.49 -9.50 -20.54
CA HIS A 247 11.81 -8.17 -20.07
C HIS A 247 13.21 -8.10 -19.43
N TYR A 248 14.08 -9.08 -19.71
CA TYR A 248 15.43 -9.16 -19.18
C TYR A 248 16.40 -9.77 -20.20
N ASP A 249 17.69 -9.49 -20.00
CA ASP A 249 18.80 -10.20 -20.63
C ASP A 249 19.46 -11.13 -19.62
N LEU A 250 19.90 -12.31 -20.08
CA LEU A 250 20.52 -13.36 -19.29
C LEU A 250 21.93 -13.66 -19.79
N SER A 251 22.90 -13.64 -18.87
CA SER A 251 24.26 -14.09 -19.11
C SER A 251 24.67 -15.07 -18.02
N ILE A 252 25.24 -16.20 -18.42
CA ILE A 252 25.71 -17.24 -17.50
C ILE A 252 27.21 -17.39 -17.70
N THR A 253 27.97 -17.37 -16.62
CA THR A 253 29.43 -17.53 -16.62
C THR A 253 29.84 -18.61 -15.65
N ASP A 254 30.68 -19.55 -16.08
CA ASP A 254 31.31 -20.53 -15.20
C ASP A 254 32.45 -19.83 -14.46
N VAL A 255 32.32 -19.72 -13.15
CA VAL A 255 33.29 -19.09 -12.24
C VAL A 255 33.94 -20.13 -11.30
N SER A 256 33.85 -21.42 -11.65
CA SER A 256 34.49 -22.51 -10.88
C SER A 256 36.00 -22.33 -10.80
N ASP A 257 36.63 -21.74 -11.83
CA ASP A 257 38.00 -21.23 -11.79
C ASP A 257 37.98 -19.69 -11.77
N PRO A 258 38.22 -19.05 -10.61
CA PRO A 258 38.20 -17.60 -10.49
C PRO A 258 39.24 -16.90 -11.40
N THR A 259 40.29 -17.61 -11.80
CA THR A 259 41.36 -17.06 -12.66
C THR A 259 40.99 -17.02 -14.13
N LYS A 260 39.98 -17.79 -14.53
CA LYS A 260 39.54 -17.92 -15.91
C LYS A 260 38.02 -18.12 -16.01
N PRO A 261 37.22 -17.07 -15.78
CA PRO A 261 35.77 -17.16 -15.92
C PRO A 261 35.41 -17.37 -17.39
N ASP A 262 34.80 -18.50 -17.70
CA ASP A 262 34.38 -18.86 -19.05
C ASP A 262 32.88 -18.60 -19.20
N VAL A 263 32.48 -17.67 -20.07
CA VAL A 263 31.06 -17.40 -20.32
C VAL A 263 30.44 -18.68 -20.87
N VAL A 264 29.28 -19.09 -20.36
CA VAL A 264 28.57 -20.35 -20.69
C VAL A 264 27.48 -20.06 -21.72
N PHE A 265 26.66 -19.05 -21.45
CA PHE A 265 25.53 -18.66 -22.29
C PHE A 265 25.31 -17.15 -22.25
N ASN A 266 24.76 -16.59 -23.32
CA ASN A 266 24.35 -15.19 -23.37
C ASN A 266 23.16 -15.01 -24.32
N SER A 267 22.09 -14.39 -23.85
CA SER A 267 20.85 -14.26 -24.60
C SER A 267 20.92 -13.24 -25.75
N GLN A 268 21.76 -12.19 -25.69
CA GLN A 268 21.92 -11.18 -26.76
C GLN A 268 22.98 -10.08 -26.53
N LEU A 269 23.72 -10.05 -25.41
CA LEU A 269 24.64 -8.96 -25.05
C LEU A 269 26.10 -9.36 -25.23
N THR A 270 26.81 -8.78 -26.20
CA THR A 270 28.28 -8.91 -26.26
C THR A 270 28.98 -8.19 -25.08
N ARG A 271 28.27 -7.28 -24.38
CA ARG A 271 28.69 -6.58 -23.16
C ARG A 271 27.47 -6.22 -22.30
N PRO A 272 27.57 -6.18 -20.96
CA PRO A 272 26.49 -5.70 -20.09
C PRO A 272 26.10 -4.26 -20.50
N PRO A 273 24.80 -3.89 -20.49
CA PRO A 273 24.40 -2.55 -20.85
C PRO A 273 24.90 -1.59 -19.77
N SER A 274 25.70 -0.59 -20.14
CA SER A 274 26.09 0.49 -19.21
C SER A 274 24.89 1.29 -18.69
N THR A 275 23.71 1.06 -19.28
CA THR A 275 22.43 1.71 -19.00
C THR A 275 21.43 0.84 -18.25
N ALA A 276 21.77 -0.42 -17.90
CA ALA A 276 20.85 -1.27 -17.14
C ALA A 276 20.67 -0.68 -15.73
N THR A 277 19.49 -0.13 -15.46
CA THR A 277 19.19 0.52 -14.17
C THR A 277 18.90 -0.51 -13.07
N LEU A 278 18.47 -1.71 -13.46
CA LEU A 278 18.23 -2.85 -12.58
C LEU A 278 19.02 -4.05 -13.11
N SER A 279 19.82 -4.64 -12.24
CA SER A 279 20.63 -5.81 -12.55
C SER A 279 20.81 -6.66 -11.30
N GLN A 280 20.97 -7.96 -11.48
CA GLN A 280 21.19 -8.89 -10.39
C GLN A 280 22.15 -9.98 -10.81
N ALA A 281 23.11 -10.28 -9.93
CA ALA A 281 24.08 -11.36 -10.10
C ALA A 281 23.84 -12.41 -9.02
N LEU A 282 23.65 -13.66 -9.43
CA LEU A 282 23.35 -14.79 -8.55
C LEU A 282 24.36 -15.91 -8.81
N GLU A 283 25.05 -16.38 -7.78
CA GLU A 283 25.93 -17.54 -7.90
C GLU A 283 25.23 -18.81 -7.45
N ARG A 284 25.30 -19.87 -8.26
CA ARG A 284 24.66 -21.17 -7.98
C ARG A 284 25.55 -22.32 -8.38
N GLU A 285 25.62 -23.33 -7.52
CA GLU A 285 26.23 -24.60 -7.86
C GLU A 285 25.26 -25.41 -8.73
N VAL A 286 25.70 -25.75 -9.93
CA VAL A 286 24.96 -26.54 -10.92
C VAL A 286 25.81 -27.76 -11.26
N TYR A 287 25.45 -28.91 -10.69
CA TYR A 287 26.07 -30.21 -10.99
C TYR A 287 27.62 -30.19 -10.96
N GLY A 288 28.20 -29.68 -9.86
CA GLY A 288 29.64 -29.64 -9.63
C GLY A 288 30.39 -28.48 -10.28
N ARG A 289 29.67 -27.48 -10.84
CA ARG A 289 30.22 -26.22 -11.33
C ARG A 289 29.55 -25.04 -10.64
N LEU A 290 30.29 -23.97 -10.41
CA LEU A 290 29.75 -22.72 -9.87
C LEU A 290 29.45 -21.76 -11.03
N TRP A 291 28.17 -21.49 -11.25
CA TRP A 291 27.72 -20.55 -12.28
C TRP A 291 27.33 -19.21 -11.66
N ARG A 292 27.85 -18.12 -12.24
CA ARG A 292 27.34 -16.76 -12.01
C ARG A 292 26.31 -16.44 -13.09
N ILE A 293 25.09 -16.17 -12.64
CA ILE A 293 23.92 -15.86 -13.45
C ILE A 293 23.66 -14.36 -13.32
N ASP A 294 23.98 -13.63 -14.37
CA ASP A 294 23.83 -12.18 -14.47
C ASP A 294 22.55 -11.86 -15.26
N LEU A 295 21.62 -11.16 -14.61
CA LEU A 295 20.33 -10.75 -15.16
C LEU A 295 20.25 -9.24 -15.23
N TYR A 296 19.80 -8.70 -16.37
CA TYR A 296 19.66 -7.27 -16.61
C TYR A 296 18.24 -6.94 -17.04
N ALA A 297 17.56 -6.01 -16.35
CA ALA A 297 16.24 -5.60 -16.78
C ALA A 297 16.31 -4.80 -18.09
N ARG A 298 15.51 -5.18 -19.08
CA ARG A 298 15.26 -4.35 -20.26
C ARG A 298 14.32 -3.20 -19.89
N PRO A 299 14.33 -2.07 -20.61
CA PRO A 299 13.41 -0.95 -20.33
C PRO A 299 11.93 -1.37 -20.25
N GLY A 300 11.51 -2.33 -21.08
CA GLY A 300 10.15 -2.87 -21.07
C GLY A 300 9.74 -3.58 -19.77
N PHE A 301 10.67 -3.99 -18.90
CA PHE A 301 10.35 -4.57 -17.59
C PHE A 301 9.57 -3.59 -16.70
N VAL A 302 10.09 -2.37 -16.60
CA VAL A 302 9.48 -1.33 -15.77
C VAL A 302 8.14 -0.90 -16.36
N ASP A 303 8.03 -0.89 -17.70
CA ASP A 303 6.78 -0.58 -18.39
C ASP A 303 5.68 -1.62 -18.11
N HIS A 304 6.04 -2.91 -18.00
CA HIS A 304 5.10 -3.99 -17.68
C HIS A 304 4.56 -3.92 -16.25
N LEU A 305 5.27 -3.28 -15.32
CA LEU A 305 4.80 -3.08 -13.95
C LEU A 305 3.68 -2.03 -13.82
N HIS A 306 3.36 -1.32 -14.92
CA HIS A 306 2.28 -0.31 -14.97
C HIS A 306 2.34 0.73 -13.83
N LEU A 307 3.56 1.13 -13.43
CA LEU A 307 3.78 2.07 -12.32
C LEU A 307 3.33 3.49 -12.68
N ILE A 308 2.76 4.21 -11.71
CA ILE A 308 2.35 5.61 -11.88
C ILE A 308 3.60 6.47 -12.14
N PRO A 309 3.74 7.15 -13.29
CA PRO A 309 4.95 7.92 -13.57
C PRO A 309 5.07 9.14 -12.66
N ALA A 310 6.26 9.40 -12.08
CA ALA A 310 6.48 10.53 -11.18
C ALA A 310 6.08 11.90 -11.79
N ARG A 311 6.24 12.06 -13.11
CA ARG A 311 5.79 13.26 -13.86
C ARG A 311 4.28 13.52 -13.76
N THR A 312 3.46 12.47 -13.65
CA THR A 312 2.00 12.60 -13.52
C THR A 312 1.62 13.11 -12.14
N VAL A 313 2.28 12.60 -11.10
CA VAL A 313 2.14 13.08 -9.71
C VAL A 313 2.60 14.53 -9.59
N LEU A 314 3.72 14.91 -10.23
CA LEU A 314 4.19 16.29 -10.26
C LEU A 314 3.16 17.24 -10.89
N ALA A 315 2.62 16.88 -12.06
CA ALA A 315 1.63 17.70 -12.75
C ALA A 315 0.35 17.87 -11.90
N ALA A 316 -0.16 16.78 -11.31
CA ALA A 316 -1.36 16.81 -10.48
C ALA A 316 -1.16 17.63 -9.18
N SER A 317 -0.01 17.48 -8.52
CA SER A 317 0.31 18.19 -7.28
C SER A 317 0.56 19.69 -7.50
N LEU A 318 1.22 20.08 -8.59
CA LEU A 318 1.37 21.49 -8.98
C LEU A 318 0.04 22.14 -9.34
N ALA A 319 -0.82 21.45 -10.10
CA ALA A 319 -2.15 21.94 -10.44
C ALA A 319 -3.00 22.19 -9.17
N THR A 320 -2.95 21.25 -8.22
CA THR A 320 -3.65 21.36 -6.93
C THR A 320 -3.11 22.53 -6.10
N SER A 321 -1.79 22.73 -6.07
CA SER A 321 -1.13 23.84 -5.37
C SER A 321 -1.52 25.19 -5.96
N LEU A 322 -1.61 25.29 -7.29
CA LEU A 322 -2.06 26.49 -8.00
C LEU A 322 -3.51 26.83 -7.67
N LEU A 323 -4.41 25.83 -7.67
CA LEU A 323 -5.81 25.99 -7.32
C LEU A 323 -5.98 26.45 -5.86
N LEU A 324 -5.21 25.89 -4.93
CA LEU A 324 -5.25 26.28 -3.53
C LEU A 324 -4.76 27.74 -3.33
N ALA A 325 -3.66 28.12 -4.00
CA ALA A 325 -3.17 29.50 -3.96
C ALA A 325 -4.20 30.50 -4.55
N ALA A 326 -4.85 30.13 -5.65
CA ALA A 326 -5.92 30.95 -6.24
C ALA A 326 -7.12 31.11 -5.29
N LEU A 327 -7.52 30.04 -4.60
CA LEU A 327 -8.61 30.07 -3.62
C LEU A 327 -8.28 30.97 -2.42
N ILE A 328 -7.07 30.84 -1.85
CA ILE A 328 -6.62 31.68 -0.72
C ILE A 328 -6.56 33.16 -1.15
N CYS A 329 -6.04 33.45 -2.34
CA CYS A 329 -6.02 34.81 -2.88
C CYS A 329 -7.45 35.39 -3.00
N ALA A 330 -8.40 34.62 -3.53
CA ALA A 330 -9.80 35.04 -3.64
C ALA A 330 -10.44 35.33 -2.28
N ILE A 331 -10.22 34.48 -1.26
CA ILE A 331 -10.73 34.66 0.10
C ILE A 331 -10.17 35.94 0.74
N LEU A 332 -8.85 36.15 0.65
CA LEU A 332 -8.19 37.31 1.24
C LEU A 332 -8.64 38.63 0.59
N LEU A 333 -8.79 38.65 -0.74
CA LEU A 333 -9.32 39.81 -1.48
C LEU A 333 -10.79 40.10 -1.10
N GLY A 334 -11.60 39.06 -0.87
CA GLY A 334 -12.99 39.21 -0.42
C GLY A 334 -13.11 39.83 0.98
N GLN A 335 -12.27 39.40 1.92
CA GLN A 335 -12.28 39.91 3.30
C GLN A 335 -11.87 41.38 3.40
N ASP A 336 -10.85 41.81 2.63
CA ASP A 336 -10.39 43.21 2.63
C ASP A 336 -11.48 44.18 2.16
N ARG A 337 -12.18 43.84 1.07
CA ARG A 337 -13.29 44.66 0.54
C ARG A 337 -14.40 44.85 1.57
N LYS A 338 -14.76 43.79 2.29
CA LYS A 338 -15.83 43.83 3.31
C LYS A 338 -15.43 44.66 4.53
N ARG A 339 -14.18 44.55 4.99
CA ARG A 339 -13.67 45.30 6.16
C ARG A 339 -13.64 46.81 5.90
N LYS A 340 -13.20 47.24 4.72
CA LYS A 340 -13.13 48.67 4.35
C LYS A 340 -14.51 49.36 4.40
N SER A 341 -15.54 48.69 3.87
CA SER A 341 -16.90 49.25 3.86
C SER A 341 -17.51 49.40 5.26
N LEU A 342 -17.28 48.43 6.15
CA LEU A 342 -17.87 48.43 7.50
C LEU A 342 -17.21 49.45 8.44
N VAL A 343 -15.89 49.61 8.35
CA VAL A 343 -15.16 50.57 9.20
C VAL A 343 -15.58 52.00 8.90
N GLN A 344 -15.77 52.35 7.62
CA GLN A 344 -16.10 53.73 7.22
C GLN A 344 -17.51 54.15 7.67
N GLN A 345 -18.49 53.25 7.63
CA GLN A 345 -19.85 53.51 8.13
C GLN A 345 -19.91 53.59 9.66
N ALA A 346 -19.20 52.70 10.36
CA ALA A 346 -19.15 52.69 11.83
C ALA A 346 -18.46 53.93 12.39
N GLN A 347 -17.41 54.44 11.74
CA GLN A 347 -16.72 55.66 12.15
C GLN A 347 -17.64 56.89 12.11
N LEU A 348 -18.39 57.09 11.01
CA LEU A 348 -19.28 58.26 10.89
C LEU A 348 -20.43 58.23 11.91
N ALA A 349 -21.03 57.07 12.15
CA ALA A 349 -22.10 56.93 13.14
C ALA A 349 -21.58 57.13 14.58
N THR A 350 -20.39 56.61 14.89
CA THR A 350 -19.78 56.76 16.23
C THR A 350 -19.41 58.20 16.54
N ILE A 351 -18.88 58.95 15.55
CA ILE A 351 -18.52 60.36 15.72
C ILE A 351 -19.76 61.20 16.07
N VAL A 352 -20.91 60.95 15.43
CA VAL A 352 -22.16 61.69 15.70
C VAL A 352 -22.78 61.28 17.05
N GLU A 353 -22.84 59.99 17.36
CA GLU A 353 -23.48 59.49 18.59
C GLU A 353 -22.66 59.76 19.87
N ASN A 354 -21.33 59.74 19.79
CA ASN A 354 -20.45 60.00 20.94
C ASN A 354 -19.91 61.43 21.00
N SER A 355 -20.40 62.34 20.15
CA SER A 355 -20.10 63.76 20.32
C SER A 355 -20.53 64.23 21.71
N ALA A 356 -19.64 64.95 22.41
CA ALA A 356 -19.94 65.52 23.72
C ALA A 356 -21.00 66.62 23.63
N ASP A 357 -21.03 67.33 22.50
CA ASP A 357 -22.03 68.35 22.22
C ASP A 357 -23.30 67.73 21.65
N ALA A 358 -24.44 68.26 22.07
CA ALA A 358 -25.74 67.88 21.56
C ALA A 358 -25.86 68.30 20.09
N ILE A 359 -26.03 67.33 19.20
CA ILE A 359 -26.22 67.55 17.76
C ILE A 359 -27.69 67.33 17.44
N VAL A 360 -28.34 68.41 16.98
CA VAL A 360 -29.76 68.47 16.66
C VAL A 360 -29.92 68.91 15.21
N GLY A 361 -30.44 68.05 14.35
CA GLY A 361 -30.74 68.38 12.96
C GLY A 361 -32.24 68.46 12.71
N GLU A 362 -32.68 69.43 11.93
CA GLU A 362 -34.07 69.59 11.48
C GLU A 362 -34.18 69.58 9.94
N SER A 363 -35.30 69.06 9.41
CA SER A 363 -35.64 69.15 7.99
C SER A 363 -36.12 70.56 7.63
N ASN A 364 -36.29 70.80 6.32
CA ASN A 364 -36.86 72.06 5.83
C ASN A 364 -38.26 72.39 6.39
N ASP A 365 -39.04 71.36 6.76
CA ASP A 365 -40.38 71.51 7.33
C ASP A 365 -40.36 71.63 8.87
N GLY A 366 -39.19 71.85 9.47
CA GLY A 366 -39.03 72.07 10.92
C GLY A 366 -39.11 70.81 11.79
N ARG A 367 -38.98 69.61 11.21
CA ARG A 367 -39.03 68.33 11.95
C ARG A 367 -37.63 67.80 12.25
N VAL A 368 -37.39 67.26 13.44
CA VAL A 368 -36.08 66.72 13.82
C VAL A 368 -35.70 65.49 12.97
N ILE A 369 -34.52 65.49 12.36
CA ILE A 369 -33.95 64.40 11.55
C ILE A 369 -32.64 63.84 12.13
N ILE A 370 -31.98 64.58 13.03
CA ILE A 370 -30.78 64.12 13.75
C ILE A 370 -30.95 64.48 15.22
N TRP A 371 -30.77 63.50 16.11
CA TRP A 371 -30.82 63.69 17.55
C TRP A 371 -29.86 62.69 18.20
N ASN A 372 -28.69 63.15 18.61
CA ASN A 372 -27.67 62.28 19.20
C ASN A 372 -27.87 62.10 20.71
N ARG A 373 -27.15 61.15 21.30
CA ARG A 373 -27.22 60.86 22.74
C ARG A 373 -26.90 62.05 23.66
N ALA A 374 -26.12 63.02 23.21
CA ALA A 374 -25.86 64.24 23.98
C ALA A 374 -27.09 65.18 24.00
N ALA A 375 -27.85 65.28 22.90
CA ALA A 375 -29.09 66.04 22.85
C ALA A 375 -30.19 65.47 23.77
N GLU A 376 -30.29 64.12 23.86
CA GLU A 376 -31.22 63.47 24.80
C GLU A 376 -30.91 63.83 26.26
N ARG A 377 -29.63 63.79 26.63
CA ARG A 377 -29.17 64.09 28.00
C ARG A 377 -29.35 65.56 28.35
N LEU A 378 -29.02 66.45 27.41
CA LEU A 378 -29.06 67.90 27.65
C LEU A 378 -30.49 68.44 27.71
N LEU A 379 -31.37 68.01 26.80
CA LEU A 379 -32.70 68.60 26.64
C LEU A 379 -33.82 67.74 27.24
N GLY A 380 -33.53 66.49 27.61
CA GLY A 380 -34.44 65.58 28.32
C GLY A 380 -35.48 64.88 27.45
N TYR A 381 -35.40 65.02 26.12
CA TYR A 381 -36.24 64.31 25.16
C TYR A 381 -35.50 63.10 24.61
N LEU A 382 -36.10 61.91 24.69
CA LEU A 382 -35.54 60.73 24.06
C LEU A 382 -35.57 60.89 22.54
N ARG A 383 -34.63 60.28 21.83
CA ARG A 383 -34.53 60.29 20.36
C ARG A 383 -35.82 59.77 19.74
N SER A 384 -36.42 58.73 20.31
CA SER A 384 -37.72 58.22 19.87
C SER A 384 -38.86 59.23 20.01
N GLU A 385 -38.77 60.17 20.95
CA GLU A 385 -39.74 61.25 21.17
C GLU A 385 -39.44 62.48 20.30
N ALA A 386 -38.17 62.71 19.98
CA ALA A 386 -37.73 63.89 19.24
C ALA A 386 -37.79 63.70 17.72
N MET A 387 -37.38 62.53 17.20
CA MET A 387 -37.31 62.26 15.76
C MET A 387 -38.66 62.45 15.07
N GLY A 388 -38.69 63.24 13.99
CA GLY A 388 -39.88 63.56 13.20
C GLY A 388 -40.82 64.60 13.82
N GLN A 389 -40.55 65.07 15.04
CA GLN A 389 -41.38 66.07 15.73
C GLN A 389 -40.83 67.50 15.54
N PRO A 390 -41.68 68.54 15.52
CA PRO A 390 -41.25 69.94 15.50
C PRO A 390 -40.92 70.42 16.92
N LEU A 391 -39.78 69.98 17.44
CA LEU A 391 -39.43 70.15 18.85
C LEU A 391 -38.79 71.51 19.18
N LEU A 392 -38.38 72.26 18.15
CA LEU A 392 -37.50 73.42 18.34
C LEU A 392 -38.17 74.59 19.06
N GLU A 393 -39.45 74.86 18.78
CA GLU A 393 -40.23 75.90 19.46
C GLU A 393 -40.41 75.64 20.97
N LYS A 394 -40.36 74.36 21.38
CA LYS A 394 -40.53 73.94 22.77
C LYS A 394 -39.27 74.05 23.60
N ILE A 395 -38.10 73.94 22.98
CA ILE A 395 -36.80 74.00 23.67
C ILE A 395 -36.19 75.41 23.69
N THR A 396 -36.76 76.35 22.94
CA THR A 396 -36.35 77.77 22.96
C THR A 396 -37.26 78.59 23.88
N PRO A 397 -36.72 79.32 24.87
CA PRO A 397 -37.49 80.19 25.76
C PRO A 397 -38.33 81.23 24.99
N GLU A 398 -39.50 81.56 25.51
CA GLU A 398 -40.52 82.36 24.79
C GLU A 398 -40.05 83.76 24.37
N GLY A 399 -39.16 84.39 25.17
CA GLY A 399 -38.53 85.67 24.85
C GLY A 399 -37.44 85.62 23.77
N GLU A 400 -36.94 84.43 23.42
CA GLU A 400 -35.82 84.23 22.47
C GLU A 400 -36.25 83.56 21.15
N ARG A 401 -37.53 83.18 21.00
CA ARG A 401 -38.06 82.48 19.82
C ARG A 401 -37.94 83.28 18.52
N ASN A 402 -38.22 84.58 18.56
CA ASN A 402 -38.11 85.45 17.37
C ASN A 402 -36.66 85.58 16.90
N THR A 403 -35.71 85.68 17.84
CA THR A 403 -34.28 85.71 17.56
C THR A 403 -33.81 84.38 16.95
N ALA A 404 -34.26 83.25 17.50
CA ALA A 404 -33.96 81.92 16.97
C ALA A 404 -34.53 81.68 15.56
N ALA A 405 -35.72 82.20 15.24
CA ALA A 405 -36.32 82.10 13.91
C ALA A 405 -35.55 82.93 12.86
N GLN A 406 -35.10 84.13 13.22
CA GLN A 406 -34.25 84.97 12.35
C GLN A 406 -32.88 84.33 12.08
N LEU A 407 -32.30 83.67 13.09
CA LEU A 407 -31.07 82.89 12.97
C LEU A 407 -31.21 81.75 11.93
N VAL A 408 -32.37 81.08 11.89
CA VAL A 408 -32.65 80.01 10.91
C VAL A 408 -32.68 80.53 9.48
N GLU A 409 -33.34 81.67 9.22
CA GLU A 409 -33.36 82.26 7.89
C GLU A 409 -31.98 82.77 7.44
N GLN A 410 -31.20 83.34 8.36
CA GLN A 410 -29.84 83.79 8.06
C GLN A 410 -28.88 82.62 7.74
N VAL A 411 -29.01 81.46 8.39
CA VAL A 411 -28.20 80.26 8.06
C VAL A 411 -28.52 79.74 6.66
N ARG A 412 -29.79 79.81 6.25
CA ARG A 412 -30.20 79.44 4.88
C ARG A 412 -29.58 80.35 3.81
N ALA A 413 -29.27 81.60 4.17
CA ALA A 413 -28.65 82.59 3.28
C ALA A 413 -27.11 82.57 3.27
N ASN A 414 -26.42 82.32 4.40
CA ASN A 414 -24.98 82.57 4.55
C ASN A 414 -24.10 81.41 5.05
N ALA A 415 -24.64 80.17 5.13
CA ALA A 415 -23.95 78.89 5.33
C ALA A 415 -23.12 78.66 6.63
N GLU A 416 -22.54 79.67 7.29
CA GLU A 416 -21.80 79.50 8.56
C GLU A 416 -22.03 80.67 9.53
N MET A 417 -22.11 80.37 10.83
CA MET A 417 -22.27 81.35 11.92
C MET A 417 -21.34 81.06 13.10
N ALA A 418 -20.95 82.13 13.82
CA ALA A 418 -20.18 82.04 15.04
C ALA A 418 -20.99 81.46 16.22
N PRO A 419 -20.35 80.82 17.21
CA PRO A 419 -21.04 80.31 18.40
C PRO A 419 -21.70 81.43 19.20
N ALA A 420 -22.93 81.23 19.63
CA ALA A 420 -23.66 82.16 20.47
C ALA A 420 -24.09 81.51 21.79
N ASP A 421 -23.82 82.18 22.91
CA ASP A 421 -24.25 81.75 24.24
C ASP A 421 -25.70 82.18 24.46
N THR A 422 -26.55 81.22 24.84
CA THR A 422 -28.00 81.38 25.03
C THR A 422 -28.45 80.42 26.12
N THR A 423 -29.74 80.40 26.43
CA THR A 423 -30.34 79.43 27.34
C THR A 423 -31.35 78.57 26.59
N LEU A 424 -31.32 77.27 26.85
CA LEU A 424 -32.33 76.36 26.34
C LEU A 424 -33.21 75.87 27.47
N LEU A 425 -34.47 75.62 27.11
CA LEU A 425 -35.48 75.06 27.99
C LEU A 425 -35.50 73.54 27.83
N THR A 426 -35.28 72.85 28.95
CA THR A 426 -35.38 71.39 29.00
C THR A 426 -36.84 70.93 29.07
N LYS A 427 -37.12 69.65 28.78
CA LYS A 427 -38.44 69.02 28.94
C LYS A 427 -39.05 69.23 30.34
N ALA A 428 -38.21 69.34 31.38
CA ALA A 428 -38.61 69.55 32.76
C ALA A 428 -38.83 71.03 33.13
N GLY A 429 -38.69 71.96 32.18
CA GLY A 429 -38.87 73.40 32.39
C GLY A 429 -37.67 74.13 32.99
N ALA A 430 -36.52 73.46 33.16
CA ALA A 430 -35.31 74.10 33.64
C ALA A 430 -34.57 74.82 32.50
N LEU A 431 -34.08 76.03 32.77
CA LEU A 431 -33.18 76.78 31.88
C LEU A 431 -31.76 76.28 32.06
N VAL A 432 -31.16 75.79 30.97
CA VAL A 432 -29.76 75.36 30.93
C VAL A 432 -28.96 76.36 30.09
N PRO A 433 -27.89 76.96 30.63
CA PRO A 433 -27.01 77.83 29.85
C PRO A 433 -26.21 76.98 28.85
N VAL A 434 -26.26 77.37 27.58
CA VAL A 434 -25.62 76.63 26.49
C VAL A 434 -24.93 77.56 25.49
N SER A 435 -23.99 77.02 24.72
CA SER A 435 -23.40 77.67 23.54
C SER A 435 -23.83 76.93 22.27
N ILE A 436 -24.38 77.62 21.28
CA ILE A 436 -24.95 77.02 20.06
C ILE A 436 -24.23 77.48 18.79
N THR A 437 -23.92 76.53 17.90
CA THR A 437 -23.42 76.76 16.53
C THR A 437 -24.38 76.11 15.53
N VAL A 438 -24.68 76.77 14.40
CA VAL A 438 -25.68 76.31 13.42
C VAL A 438 -25.09 76.25 12.00
N GLY A 439 -25.44 75.21 11.23
CA GLY A 439 -25.00 75.01 9.83
C GLY A 439 -26.02 74.24 8.98
N ALA A 440 -25.88 74.27 7.64
CA ALA A 440 -26.84 73.66 6.71
C ALA A 440 -26.48 72.19 6.34
N ILE A 441 -27.49 71.32 6.25
CA ILE A 441 -27.35 69.92 5.78
C ILE A 441 -27.70 69.88 4.28
N ARG A 442 -26.79 69.35 3.45
CA ARG A 442 -26.96 69.26 1.99
C ARG A 442 -27.17 67.82 1.52
N GLY A 443 -28.04 67.64 0.54
CA GLY A 443 -28.28 66.37 -0.14
C GLY A 443 -27.27 66.08 -1.26
N ALA A 444 -27.43 64.95 -1.94
CA ALA A 444 -26.47 64.44 -2.92
C ALA A 444 -26.29 65.32 -4.17
N HIS A 445 -27.20 66.27 -4.41
CA HIS A 445 -27.15 67.21 -5.55
C HIS A 445 -26.93 68.67 -5.13
N GLY A 446 -26.57 68.92 -3.86
CA GLY A 446 -26.18 70.25 -3.35
C GLY A 446 -27.31 71.09 -2.75
N GLU A 447 -28.54 70.60 -2.81
CA GLU A 447 -29.73 71.20 -2.23
C GLU A 447 -29.71 71.16 -0.69
N ILE A 448 -30.17 72.22 -0.04
CA ILE A 448 -30.29 72.27 1.43
C ILE A 448 -31.51 71.45 1.82
N ILE A 449 -31.30 70.33 2.49
CA ILE A 449 -32.35 69.40 2.95
C ILE A 449 -32.69 69.59 4.43
N GLY A 450 -31.91 70.38 5.16
CA GLY A 450 -32.13 70.66 6.57
C GLY A 450 -31.07 71.57 7.21
N ILE A 451 -31.16 71.74 8.52
CA ILE A 451 -30.26 72.56 9.36
C ILE A 451 -29.77 71.71 10.53
N ALA A 452 -28.47 71.74 10.82
CA ALA A 452 -27.85 71.11 11.98
C ALA A 452 -27.42 72.17 13.01
N ARG A 453 -27.71 71.92 14.28
CA ARG A 453 -27.28 72.70 15.45
C ARG A 453 -26.38 71.84 16.32
N LEU A 454 -25.29 72.42 16.78
CA LEU A 454 -24.40 71.88 17.79
C LEU A 454 -24.55 72.71 19.05
N VAL A 455 -24.88 72.07 20.17
CA VAL A 455 -25.28 72.70 21.44
C VAL A 455 -24.41 72.17 22.57
N ARG A 456 -23.72 73.06 23.29
CA ARG A 456 -22.78 72.72 24.37
C ARG A 456 -23.24 73.25 25.73
N ASP A 457 -23.31 72.41 26.77
CA ASP A 457 -23.62 72.79 28.16
C ASP A 457 -22.39 73.39 28.87
N ILE A 458 -22.58 74.48 29.62
CA ILE A 458 -21.50 75.16 30.38
C ILE A 458 -21.69 75.10 31.91
N SER A 459 -22.58 74.23 32.42
CA SER A 459 -22.95 74.13 33.85
C SER A 459 -21.87 73.55 34.78
N GLU A 460 -21.08 72.56 34.32
CA GLU A 460 -20.04 71.92 35.14
C GLU A 460 -18.80 72.80 35.37
N ARG A 461 -18.48 73.67 34.40
CA ARG A 461 -17.38 74.64 34.51
C ARG A 461 -17.54 75.55 35.75
N LEU A 462 -18.78 75.83 36.14
CA LEU A 462 -19.11 76.68 37.30
C LEU A 462 -19.21 75.89 38.62
N ARG A 463 -19.33 74.56 38.60
CA ARG A 463 -19.47 73.72 39.82
C ARG A 463 -18.18 72.99 40.23
N ALA A 464 -17.28 72.72 39.28
CA ALA A 464 -16.03 71.99 39.51
C ALA A 464 -15.03 72.74 40.42
N GLU A 465 -15.10 74.07 40.50
CA GLU A 465 -14.23 74.88 41.35
C GLU A 465 -14.51 74.69 42.87
N GLN A 466 -15.71 74.24 43.25
CA GLN A 466 -16.14 74.21 44.66
C GLN A 466 -15.97 72.84 45.34
N LYS A 467 -15.92 71.72 44.59
CA LYS A 467 -15.97 70.35 45.14
C LYS A 467 -14.60 69.66 45.37
N LEU A 468 -13.49 70.22 44.88
CA LEU A 468 -12.17 69.60 45.00
C LEU A 468 -11.55 69.65 46.41
N ARG A 469 -12.09 70.45 47.34
CA ARG A 469 -11.48 70.64 48.67
C ARG A 469 -11.91 69.64 49.75
N ASP A 470 -13.09 69.06 49.66
CA ASP A 470 -13.69 68.36 50.81
C ASP A 470 -13.53 66.82 50.77
N LEU A 471 -13.09 66.24 49.65
CA LEU A 471 -13.08 64.78 49.45
C LEU A 471 -11.75 64.08 49.77
N ALA A 472 -10.67 64.82 50.01
CA ALA A 472 -9.30 64.26 50.07
C ALA A 472 -8.98 63.55 51.40
N ASP A 473 -9.46 64.06 52.55
CA ASP A 473 -8.88 63.67 53.85
C ASP A 473 -9.55 62.45 54.52
N SER A 474 -10.75 62.05 54.10
CA SER A 474 -11.56 61.07 54.84
C SER A 474 -11.49 59.64 54.28
N LEU A 475 -11.02 59.42 53.06
CA LEU A 475 -11.08 58.12 52.37
C LEU A 475 -9.82 57.26 52.58
N GLU A 476 -8.69 57.85 52.96
CA GLU A 476 -7.39 57.18 52.91
C GLU A 476 -7.16 56.14 54.02
N GLN A 477 -7.79 56.32 55.19
CA GLN A 477 -7.47 55.52 56.37
C GLN A 477 -8.33 54.25 56.52
N GLN A 478 -9.57 54.22 56.00
CA GLN A 478 -10.49 53.09 56.19
C GLN A 478 -10.37 51.98 55.13
N VAL A 479 -9.82 52.26 53.95
CA VAL A 479 -9.67 51.27 52.86
C VAL A 479 -8.48 50.35 53.11
N LYS A 480 -7.45 50.77 53.85
CA LYS A 480 -6.16 50.07 53.90
C LYS A 480 -6.20 48.72 54.65
N ASP A 481 -6.96 48.63 55.75
CA ASP A 481 -6.91 47.44 56.63
C ASP A 481 -7.85 46.31 56.19
N ARG A 482 -8.97 46.61 55.54
CA ARG A 482 -9.96 45.59 55.14
C ARG A 482 -9.71 44.97 53.77
N THR A 483 -8.82 45.57 52.97
CA THR A 483 -8.44 45.05 51.65
C THR A 483 -7.39 43.94 51.75
N ALA A 484 -6.56 43.89 52.81
CA ALA A 484 -5.47 42.93 52.93
C ALA A 484 -5.90 41.50 53.32
N GLU A 485 -6.91 41.35 54.20
CA GLU A 485 -7.40 40.01 54.62
C GLU A 485 -8.26 39.33 53.54
N LEU A 486 -9.04 40.11 52.78
CA LEU A 486 -9.94 39.57 51.76
C LEU A 486 -9.17 39.10 50.51
N GLU A 487 -8.06 39.75 50.15
CA GLU A 487 -7.23 39.36 49.01
C GLU A 487 -6.47 38.03 49.26
N THR A 488 -6.06 37.77 50.50
CA THR A 488 -5.29 36.55 50.83
C THR A 488 -6.14 35.28 50.69
N ALA A 489 -7.36 35.25 51.27
CA ALA A 489 -8.26 34.10 51.15
C ALA A 489 -8.80 33.89 49.72
N ARG A 490 -9.01 34.98 48.96
CA ARG A 490 -9.40 34.92 47.54
C ARG A 490 -8.28 34.32 46.68
N HIS A 491 -7.02 34.68 46.96
CA HIS A 491 -5.86 34.18 46.23
C HIS A 491 -5.64 32.67 46.40
N ASP A 492 -5.81 32.14 47.61
CA ASP A 492 -5.60 30.71 47.90
C ASP A 492 -6.62 29.81 47.20
N LEU A 493 -7.92 30.17 47.25
CA LEU A 493 -8.98 29.41 46.58
C LEU A 493 -8.83 29.42 45.05
N GLN A 494 -8.45 30.57 44.49
CA GLN A 494 -8.18 30.72 43.06
C GLN A 494 -7.01 29.82 42.62
N THR A 495 -5.95 29.75 43.43
CA THR A 495 -4.75 28.94 43.14
C THR A 495 -5.06 27.44 43.12
N VAL A 496 -5.86 26.94 44.07
CA VAL A 496 -6.29 25.53 44.09
C VAL A 496 -7.12 25.19 42.86
N LEU A 497 -8.11 26.04 42.54
CA LEU A 497 -8.96 25.84 41.36
C LEU A 497 -8.16 25.84 40.05
N ASP A 498 -7.17 26.73 39.92
CA ASP A 498 -6.33 26.88 38.72
C ASP A 498 -5.34 25.73 38.52
N SER A 499 -5.03 24.95 39.58
CA SER A 499 -4.14 23.79 39.50
C SER A 499 -4.82 22.53 38.95
N VAL A 500 -6.16 22.48 38.95
CA VAL A 500 -6.93 21.31 38.46
C VAL A 500 -7.07 21.38 36.94
N PRO A 501 -6.66 20.35 36.18
CA PRO A 501 -6.69 20.37 34.71
C PRO A 501 -8.11 20.26 34.10
N SER A 502 -9.10 19.93 34.92
CA SER A 502 -10.52 19.88 34.54
C SER A 502 -11.14 21.27 34.57
N MET A 503 -12.07 21.57 33.65
CA MET A 503 -12.84 22.81 33.74
C MET A 503 -13.77 22.76 34.94
N ILE A 504 -13.62 23.70 35.86
CA ILE A 504 -14.49 23.87 37.02
C ILE A 504 -15.03 25.28 37.00
N GLY A 505 -16.36 25.41 36.93
CA GLY A 505 -17.00 26.71 37.04
C GLY A 505 -18.35 26.67 37.75
N TYR A 506 -18.76 27.79 38.31
CA TYR A 506 -20.08 27.97 38.92
C TYR A 506 -20.92 28.91 38.08
N TRP A 507 -22.15 28.51 37.81
CA TRP A 507 -23.13 29.27 37.05
C TRP A 507 -24.36 29.47 37.93
N ASP A 508 -24.82 30.71 38.05
CA ASP A 508 -26.02 31.01 38.85
C ASP A 508 -27.31 30.61 38.11
N LYS A 509 -28.46 30.76 38.78
CA LYS A 509 -29.79 30.46 38.20
C LYS A 509 -30.12 31.24 36.93
N ASN A 510 -29.45 32.36 36.66
CA ASN A 510 -29.59 33.15 35.43
C ASN A 510 -28.53 32.77 34.38
N LEU A 511 -27.80 31.67 34.60
CA LEU A 511 -26.74 31.16 33.73
C LEU A 511 -25.59 32.17 33.54
N CYS A 512 -25.36 33.05 34.51
CA CYS A 512 -24.20 33.92 34.55
C CYS A 512 -23.05 33.25 35.30
N ASN A 513 -21.84 33.29 34.73
CA ASN A 513 -20.66 32.72 35.37
C ASN A 513 -20.27 33.51 36.62
N ARG A 514 -19.97 32.81 37.73
CA ARG A 514 -19.45 33.42 38.96
C ARG A 514 -18.06 32.92 39.33
N VAL A 515 -17.71 31.72 38.91
CA VAL A 515 -16.41 31.11 39.14
C VAL A 515 -16.00 30.38 37.88
N ALA A 516 -14.74 30.51 37.50
CA ALA A 516 -14.11 29.74 36.44
C ALA A 516 -12.62 29.60 36.78
N ASN A 517 -12.07 28.40 36.60
CA ASN A 517 -10.64 28.16 36.76
C ASN A 517 -9.88 28.33 35.44
N ARG A 518 -8.55 28.36 35.52
CA ARG A 518 -7.62 28.49 34.38
C ARG A 518 -7.88 27.52 33.22
N ALA A 519 -8.42 26.33 33.48
CA ALA A 519 -8.74 25.36 32.44
C ALA A 519 -9.72 25.90 31.37
N TYR A 520 -10.53 26.94 31.65
CA TYR A 520 -11.37 27.58 30.62
C TYR A 520 -10.54 28.27 29.50
N SER A 521 -9.33 28.74 29.80
CA SER A 521 -8.40 29.25 28.79
C SER A 521 -7.96 28.16 27.82
N ASP A 522 -7.63 26.97 28.34
CA ASP A 522 -7.13 25.86 27.53
C ASP A 522 -8.22 25.22 26.68
N TRP A 523 -9.47 25.24 27.15
CA TRP A 523 -10.61 24.59 26.51
C TRP A 523 -11.41 25.52 25.57
N PHE A 524 -11.56 26.80 25.92
CA PHE A 524 -12.31 27.77 25.09
C PHE A 524 -11.50 29.00 24.65
N GLY A 525 -10.24 29.16 25.07
CA GLY A 525 -9.40 30.29 24.68
C GLY A 525 -9.82 31.60 25.34
N VAL A 526 -10.64 31.50 26.39
CA VAL A 526 -11.21 32.64 27.12
C VAL A 526 -10.55 32.72 28.47
N ASP A 527 -9.98 33.89 28.77
CA ASP A 527 -9.45 34.21 30.10
C ASP A 527 -10.57 34.15 31.15
N PRO A 528 -10.44 33.33 32.23
CA PRO A 528 -11.44 33.20 33.29
C PRO A 528 -11.88 34.53 33.90
N ALA A 529 -10.97 35.50 34.02
CA ALA A 529 -11.29 36.84 34.54
C ALA A 529 -12.31 37.58 33.64
N GLY A 530 -12.25 37.35 32.33
CA GLY A 530 -13.19 37.90 31.35
C GLY A 530 -14.49 37.10 31.20
N LEU A 531 -14.64 35.97 31.89
CA LEU A 531 -15.84 35.13 31.85
C LEU A 531 -16.84 35.50 32.95
N PHE A 532 -16.37 36.06 34.06
CA PHE A 532 -17.22 36.46 35.18
C PHE A 532 -18.38 37.37 34.72
N GLY A 533 -19.60 37.03 35.13
CA GLY A 533 -20.84 37.74 34.79
C GLY A 533 -21.35 37.51 33.36
N LYS A 534 -20.57 36.88 32.46
CA LYS A 534 -21.06 36.53 31.13
C LYS A 534 -22.05 35.37 31.21
N HIS A 535 -23.05 35.44 30.34
CA HIS A 535 -24.05 34.39 30.20
C HIS A 535 -23.45 33.16 29.51
N MET A 536 -23.90 31.95 29.89
CA MET A 536 -23.36 30.67 29.42
C MET A 536 -23.45 30.52 27.90
N SER A 537 -24.49 31.08 27.26
CA SER A 537 -24.66 31.06 25.81
C SER A 537 -23.56 31.82 25.06
N THR A 538 -22.95 32.84 25.67
CA THR A 538 -21.85 33.62 25.07
C THR A 538 -20.56 32.80 25.02
N LEU A 539 -20.37 31.87 25.96
CA LEU A 539 -19.23 30.96 25.99
C LEU A 539 -19.45 29.77 25.05
N LEU A 540 -20.61 29.12 25.15
CA LEU A 540 -20.88 27.89 24.40
C LEU A 540 -21.24 28.16 22.93
N GLY A 541 -21.74 29.36 22.60
CA GLY A 541 -22.36 29.63 21.30
C GLY A 541 -23.76 29.00 21.20
N SER A 542 -24.51 29.35 20.15
CA SER A 542 -25.91 28.93 20.00
C SER A 542 -26.07 27.41 19.90
N GLU A 543 -25.28 26.75 19.06
CA GLU A 543 -25.42 25.31 18.79
C GLU A 543 -25.11 24.43 20.01
N LEU A 544 -24.00 24.69 20.70
CA LEU A 544 -23.60 23.90 21.88
C LEU A 544 -24.46 24.23 23.10
N PHE A 545 -24.96 25.47 23.21
CA PHE A 545 -25.91 25.85 24.26
C PHE A 545 -27.24 25.11 24.11
N GLU A 546 -27.82 25.07 22.89
CA GLU A 546 -29.04 24.30 22.63
C GLU A 546 -28.87 22.82 22.96
N ARG A 547 -27.74 22.22 22.55
CA ARG A 547 -27.44 20.82 22.84
C ARG A 547 -27.31 20.53 24.34
N ASN A 548 -26.81 21.50 25.12
CA ASN A 548 -26.66 21.37 26.56
C ASN A 548 -27.93 21.77 27.34
N ARG A 549 -28.91 22.43 26.72
CA ARG A 549 -30.12 22.95 27.38
C ARG A 549 -30.85 21.90 28.23
N PRO A 550 -31.12 20.66 27.76
CA PRO A 550 -31.84 19.67 28.58
C PRO A 550 -31.11 19.35 29.89
N HIS A 551 -29.77 19.32 29.85
CA HIS A 551 -28.94 19.08 31.03
C HIS A 551 -28.85 20.32 31.93
N ILE A 552 -28.83 21.52 31.36
CA ILE A 552 -28.88 22.76 32.14
C ILE A 552 -30.21 22.85 32.91
N GLU A 553 -31.32 22.58 32.24
CA GLU A 553 -32.65 22.58 32.86
C GLU A 553 -32.78 21.46 33.91
N GLY A 554 -32.21 20.27 33.67
CA GLY A 554 -32.13 19.21 34.67
C GLY A 554 -31.40 19.63 35.94
N ALA A 555 -30.24 20.29 35.79
CA ALA A 555 -29.51 20.84 36.92
C ALA A 555 -30.31 21.92 37.66
N LEU A 556 -31.01 22.81 36.93
CA LEU A 556 -31.87 23.83 37.56
C LEU A 556 -33.12 23.28 38.25
N ARG A 557 -33.52 22.03 37.96
CA ARG A 557 -34.53 21.29 38.73
C ARG A 557 -33.96 20.58 39.97
N GLY A 558 -32.65 20.65 40.20
CA GLY A 558 -31.97 19.97 41.30
C GLY A 558 -31.50 18.54 40.96
N GLU A 559 -31.53 18.13 39.69
CA GLU A 559 -31.07 16.80 39.26
C GLU A 559 -29.59 16.86 38.85
N VAL A 560 -28.77 15.93 39.37
CA VAL A 560 -27.38 15.76 38.90
C VAL A 560 -27.39 15.26 37.46
N GLN A 561 -26.67 15.94 36.56
CA GLN A 561 -26.56 15.54 35.15
C GLN A 561 -25.15 15.07 34.83
N LYS A 562 -25.04 13.94 34.15
CA LYS A 562 -23.79 13.36 33.69
C LYS A 562 -23.93 12.90 32.24
N PHE A 563 -23.10 13.45 31.35
CA PHE A 563 -23.19 13.16 29.92
C PHE A 563 -21.86 13.35 29.20
N GLU A 564 -21.68 12.61 28.11
CA GLU A 564 -20.52 12.70 27.24
C GLU A 564 -20.83 13.58 26.03
N ARG A 565 -19.84 14.35 25.58
CA ARG A 565 -19.96 15.18 24.38
C ARG A 565 -18.61 15.43 23.73
N ALA A 566 -18.65 15.63 22.42
CA ALA A 566 -17.52 16.12 21.65
C ALA A 566 -17.51 17.66 21.63
N ILE A 567 -16.38 18.27 22.00
CA ILE A 567 -16.15 19.72 21.93
C ILE A 567 -15.01 19.97 20.94
N PRO A 568 -15.15 20.87 19.96
CA PRO A 568 -14.08 21.20 19.02
C PRO A 568 -12.89 21.82 19.76
N ARG A 569 -11.67 21.41 19.40
CA ARG A 569 -10.43 21.97 19.96
C ARG A 569 -10.14 23.34 19.33
N ILE A 570 -9.63 24.27 20.12
CA ILE A 570 -9.25 25.63 19.66
C ILE A 570 -8.12 25.60 18.62
N ASP A 571 -7.25 24.58 18.69
CA ASP A 571 -6.12 24.39 17.77
C ASP A 571 -6.51 23.91 16.36
N GLY A 572 -7.80 23.68 16.12
CA GLY A 572 -8.32 23.19 14.85
C GLY A 572 -8.02 21.72 14.54
N LYS A 573 -7.41 20.97 15.48
CA LYS A 573 -7.03 19.55 15.31
C LYS A 573 -8.17 18.58 15.66
N GLY A 574 -9.40 18.90 15.26
CA GLY A 574 -10.58 18.05 15.45
C GLY A 574 -11.28 18.21 16.81
N ASN A 575 -12.02 17.18 17.23
CA ASN A 575 -12.86 17.20 18.42
C ASN A 575 -12.17 16.51 19.62
N ARG A 576 -12.39 17.04 20.82
CA ARG A 576 -12.04 16.42 22.11
C ARG A 576 -13.27 15.74 22.70
N HIS A 577 -13.14 14.51 23.17
CA HIS A 577 -14.21 13.82 23.91
C HIS A 577 -14.18 14.26 25.37
N SER A 578 -15.33 14.69 25.89
CA SER A 578 -15.44 15.24 27.24
C SER A 578 -16.58 14.61 28.01
N LEU A 579 -16.35 14.37 29.31
CA LEU A 579 -17.37 13.97 30.27
C LEU A 579 -17.74 15.19 31.12
N ALA A 580 -18.98 15.65 31.01
CA ALA A 580 -19.50 16.79 31.73
C ALA A 580 -20.42 16.36 32.87
N ASN A 581 -20.18 16.91 34.06
CA ASN A 581 -21.02 16.76 35.25
C ASN A 581 -21.58 18.13 35.65
N TYR A 582 -22.90 18.26 35.71
CA TYR A 582 -23.57 19.44 36.26
C TYR A 582 -24.15 19.08 37.63
N LEU A 583 -23.64 19.74 38.67
CA LEU A 583 -23.97 19.51 40.07
C LEU A 583 -24.78 20.69 40.61
N PRO A 584 -26.08 20.52 40.89
CA PRO A 584 -26.92 21.59 41.41
C PRO A 584 -26.49 22.02 42.82
N ASP A 585 -26.53 23.33 43.05
CA ASP A 585 -26.29 23.96 44.36
C ASP A 585 -27.65 24.33 44.98
N VAL A 586 -28.12 23.49 45.90
CA VAL A 586 -29.45 23.60 46.53
C VAL A 586 -29.29 24.06 47.97
N VAL A 587 -29.88 25.21 48.29
CA VAL A 587 -29.92 25.76 49.64
C VAL A 587 -31.38 26.03 50.00
N ASP A 588 -31.85 25.50 51.12
CA ASP A 588 -33.23 25.66 51.60
C ASP A 588 -34.32 25.18 50.60
N GLY A 589 -33.99 24.20 49.76
CA GLY A 589 -34.91 23.64 48.75
C GLY A 589 -34.99 24.44 47.45
N GLU A 590 -34.27 25.57 47.33
CA GLU A 590 -34.15 26.34 46.08
C GLU A 590 -32.77 26.12 45.43
N VAL A 591 -32.77 25.93 44.11
CA VAL A 591 -31.53 25.84 43.32
C VAL A 591 -30.99 27.24 43.07
N ARG A 592 -29.84 27.57 43.67
CA ARG A 592 -29.16 28.87 43.48
C ARG A 592 -28.37 28.95 42.18
N GLY A 593 -27.91 27.80 41.71
CA GLY A 593 -27.06 27.64 40.55
C GLY A 593 -26.58 26.20 40.44
N PHE A 594 -25.51 25.97 39.68
CA PHE A 594 -24.88 24.66 39.58
C PHE A 594 -23.38 24.77 39.25
N TYR A 595 -22.62 23.81 39.74
CA TYR A 595 -21.22 23.61 39.39
C TYR A 595 -21.13 22.79 38.10
N VAL A 596 -20.22 23.21 37.23
CA VAL A 596 -19.87 22.52 35.98
C VAL A 596 -18.47 21.97 36.13
N ILE A 597 -18.34 20.66 36.02
CA ILE A 597 -17.06 19.97 36.01
C ILE A 597 -16.93 19.19 34.70
N VAL A 598 -15.90 19.48 33.92
CA VAL A 598 -15.68 18.82 32.62
C VAL A 598 -14.27 18.23 32.56
N HIS A 599 -14.20 16.94 32.27
CA HIS A 599 -12.96 16.18 32.12
C HIS A 599 -12.73 15.80 30.65
N ASP A 600 -11.47 15.79 30.21
CA ASP A 600 -11.09 15.21 28.93
C ASP A 600 -11.01 13.68 29.07
N ILE A 601 -11.74 12.97 28.23
CA ILE A 601 -11.74 11.50 28.16
C ILE A 601 -11.28 11.00 26.78
N THR A 602 -10.67 11.87 25.96
CA THR A 602 -10.25 11.54 24.58
C THR A 602 -9.35 10.32 24.55
N GLU A 603 -8.31 10.27 25.39
CA GLU A 603 -7.38 9.13 25.44
C GLU A 603 -8.08 7.79 25.80
N VAL A 604 -9.08 7.85 26.69
CA VAL A 604 -9.86 6.68 27.12
C VAL A 604 -10.78 6.19 26.00
N VAL A 605 -11.46 7.11 25.32
CA VAL A 605 -12.34 6.79 24.19
C VAL A 605 -11.52 6.27 23.00
N GLU A 606 -10.41 6.92 22.67
CA GLU A 606 -9.51 6.50 21.59
C GLU A 606 -8.89 5.13 21.87
N SER A 607 -8.45 4.85 23.10
CA SER A 607 -7.93 3.52 23.48
C SER A 607 -8.99 2.44 23.37
N ARG A 608 -10.22 2.71 23.84
CA ARG A 608 -11.34 1.77 23.72
C ARG A 608 -11.72 1.51 22.26
N MET A 609 -11.76 2.56 21.43
CA MET A 609 -12.02 2.44 20.00
C MET A 609 -10.89 1.74 19.25
N ALA A 610 -9.63 1.96 19.63
CA ALA A 610 -8.48 1.27 19.04
C ALA A 610 -8.53 -0.23 19.30
N VAL A 611 -8.83 -0.65 20.54
CA VAL A 611 -9.02 -2.07 20.87
C VAL A 611 -10.20 -2.68 20.12
N ALA A 612 -11.32 -1.96 20.01
CA ALA A 612 -12.48 -2.42 19.25
C ALA A 612 -12.16 -2.57 17.75
N ARG A 613 -11.48 -1.59 17.16
CA ARG A 613 -11.08 -1.59 15.75
C ARG A 613 -10.07 -2.70 15.45
N GLU A 614 -9.12 -2.96 16.34
CA GLU A 614 -8.16 -4.06 16.14
C GLU A 614 -8.85 -5.42 16.26
N ARG A 615 -9.81 -5.58 17.18
CA ARG A 615 -10.64 -6.81 17.26
C ARG A 615 -11.48 -7.02 16.00
N GLU A 616 -12.13 -5.98 15.51
CA GLU A 616 -12.94 -6.01 14.28
C GLU A 616 -12.07 -6.31 13.06
N ARG A 617 -10.88 -5.69 12.97
CA ARG A 617 -9.89 -5.98 11.93
C ARG A 617 -9.45 -7.44 11.96
N LEU A 618 -9.10 -7.98 13.13
CA LEU A 618 -8.71 -9.39 13.26
C LEU A 618 -9.87 -10.33 12.89
N ALA A 619 -11.10 -9.99 13.28
CA ALA A 619 -12.29 -10.75 12.88
C ALA A 619 -12.48 -10.76 11.35
N HIS A 620 -12.39 -9.59 10.71
CA HIS A 620 -12.51 -9.47 9.24
C HIS A 620 -11.38 -10.19 8.49
N ILE A 621 -10.16 -10.25 9.03
CA ILE A 621 -9.06 -11.02 8.42
C ILE A 621 -9.34 -12.52 8.50
N ILE A 622 -9.86 -13.01 9.63
CA ILE A 622 -10.24 -14.42 9.79
C ILE A 622 -11.40 -14.77 8.85
N GLU A 623 -12.40 -13.91 8.75
CA GLU A 623 -13.54 -14.09 7.84
C GLU A 623 -13.10 -14.04 6.37
N GLY A 624 -12.28 -13.05 5.99
CA GLY A 624 -11.78 -12.88 4.62
C GLY A 624 -10.82 -13.97 4.14
N THR A 625 -10.12 -14.66 5.06
CA THR A 625 -9.28 -15.82 4.73
C THR A 625 -10.08 -17.12 4.62
N ASN A 626 -11.35 -17.11 5.01
CA ASN A 626 -12.28 -18.23 4.91
C ASN A 626 -11.79 -19.52 5.62
N VAL A 627 -11.05 -19.35 6.73
CA VAL A 627 -10.45 -20.46 7.50
C VAL A 627 -11.25 -20.77 8.78
N GLY A 628 -11.35 -22.05 9.11
CA GLY A 628 -11.78 -22.50 10.42
C GLY A 628 -10.66 -22.25 11.45
N THR A 629 -10.97 -21.72 12.62
CA THR A 629 -9.99 -21.55 13.72
C THR A 629 -10.35 -22.50 14.85
N TRP A 630 -9.34 -23.07 15.47
CA TRP A 630 -9.49 -23.92 16.65
C TRP A 630 -8.45 -23.56 17.71
N GLU A 631 -8.86 -23.68 18.95
CA GLU A 631 -8.01 -23.56 20.13
C GLU A 631 -8.25 -24.78 21.00
N TRP A 632 -7.19 -25.51 21.32
CA TRP A 632 -7.24 -26.78 21.99
C TRP A 632 -6.39 -26.76 23.26
N ASN A 633 -7.03 -27.10 24.37
CA ASN A 633 -6.33 -27.42 25.60
C ASN A 633 -5.86 -28.88 25.57
N VAL A 634 -4.56 -29.07 25.40
CA VAL A 634 -3.93 -30.39 25.22
C VAL A 634 -4.08 -31.26 26.47
N GLN A 635 -4.20 -30.65 27.65
CA GLN A 635 -4.30 -31.37 28.93
C GLN A 635 -5.72 -31.86 29.22
N THR A 636 -6.74 -31.05 28.88
CA THR A 636 -8.15 -31.39 29.20
C THR A 636 -8.92 -31.99 28.03
N GLY A 637 -8.39 -31.86 26.81
CA GLY A 637 -9.05 -32.25 25.56
C GLY A 637 -10.11 -31.27 25.07
N ALA A 638 -10.32 -30.14 25.77
CA ALA A 638 -11.33 -29.14 25.41
C ALA A 638 -10.91 -28.36 24.16
N ILE A 639 -11.81 -28.21 23.19
CA ILE A 639 -11.57 -27.45 21.98
C ILE A 639 -12.60 -26.34 21.85
N THR A 640 -12.15 -25.14 21.52
CA THR A 640 -12.97 -24.02 21.04
C THR A 640 -12.78 -23.89 19.54
N ILE A 641 -13.86 -23.83 18.78
CA ILE A 641 -13.85 -23.67 17.33
C ILE A 641 -14.67 -22.44 16.92
N ASN A 642 -14.38 -21.85 15.77
CA ASN A 642 -15.27 -20.85 15.16
C ASN A 642 -16.31 -21.52 14.24
N GLU A 643 -17.27 -20.73 13.76
CA GLU A 643 -18.35 -21.21 12.88
C GLU A 643 -17.81 -21.84 11.61
N ARG A 644 -16.79 -21.22 11.00
CA ARG A 644 -16.22 -21.71 9.74
C ARG A 644 -15.64 -23.12 9.84
N TRP A 645 -15.04 -23.49 10.98
CA TRP A 645 -14.56 -24.85 11.19
C TRP A 645 -15.69 -25.87 11.13
N ALA A 646 -16.84 -25.55 11.75
CA ALA A 646 -18.01 -26.41 11.75
C ALA A 646 -18.61 -26.53 10.34
N GLU A 647 -18.70 -25.41 9.61
CA GLU A 647 -19.19 -25.36 8.23
C GLU A 647 -18.38 -26.23 7.27
N ILE A 648 -17.05 -26.28 7.42
CA ILE A 648 -16.18 -27.11 6.56
C ILE A 648 -16.61 -28.59 6.57
N ILE A 649 -17.12 -29.08 7.69
CA ILE A 649 -17.62 -30.46 7.82
C ILE A 649 -19.17 -30.54 7.82
N GLY A 650 -19.86 -29.44 7.53
CA GLY A 650 -21.32 -29.40 7.35
C GLY A 650 -22.14 -29.31 8.64
N TYR A 651 -21.53 -28.89 9.74
CA TYR A 651 -22.20 -28.75 11.03
C TYR A 651 -22.26 -27.27 11.45
N THR A 652 -23.11 -26.97 12.44
CA THR A 652 -23.00 -25.73 13.22
C THR A 652 -22.20 -25.98 14.50
N VAL A 653 -21.63 -24.93 15.10
CA VAL A 653 -20.89 -25.10 16.38
C VAL A 653 -21.78 -25.70 17.46
N ALA A 654 -23.06 -25.34 17.49
CA ALA A 654 -24.04 -25.86 18.44
C ALA A 654 -24.27 -27.38 18.31
N GLU A 655 -24.26 -27.92 17.08
CA GLU A 655 -24.40 -29.36 16.81
C GLU A 655 -23.16 -30.16 17.22
N LEU A 656 -22.00 -29.50 17.32
CA LEU A 656 -20.73 -30.13 17.68
C LEU A 656 -20.43 -30.06 19.18
N GLN A 657 -21.28 -29.41 19.98
CA GLN A 657 -21.11 -29.35 21.43
C GLN A 657 -21.49 -30.69 22.09
N PRO A 658 -20.66 -31.23 23.02
CA PRO A 658 -19.40 -30.68 23.50
C PRO A 658 -18.22 -30.91 22.53
N THR A 659 -17.48 -29.84 22.22
CA THR A 659 -16.33 -29.90 21.32
C THR A 659 -15.09 -30.41 22.06
N ARG A 660 -14.68 -31.64 21.75
CA ARG A 660 -13.47 -32.28 22.30
C ARG A 660 -12.58 -32.84 21.21
N ILE A 661 -11.30 -33.04 21.51
CA ILE A 661 -10.30 -33.59 20.57
C ILE A 661 -10.66 -34.99 20.08
N GLU A 662 -11.34 -35.80 20.90
CA GLU A 662 -11.75 -37.14 20.51
C GLU A 662 -12.77 -37.11 19.36
N ALA A 663 -13.66 -36.12 19.35
CA ALA A 663 -14.64 -35.93 18.27
C ALA A 663 -13.98 -35.53 16.93
N TRP A 664 -12.80 -34.91 16.95
CA TRP A 664 -12.01 -34.65 15.74
C TRP A 664 -11.39 -35.95 15.20
N ALA A 665 -10.86 -36.80 16.08
CA ALA A 665 -10.26 -38.07 15.71
C ALA A 665 -11.29 -39.04 15.12
N GLU A 666 -12.50 -39.12 15.71
CA GLU A 666 -13.60 -39.96 15.21
C GLU A 666 -14.09 -39.56 13.82
N ARG A 667 -13.94 -38.28 13.45
CA ARG A 667 -14.36 -37.74 12.16
C ARG A 667 -13.27 -37.76 11.12
N SER A 668 -12.02 -37.95 11.53
CA SER A 668 -10.88 -38.06 10.63
C SER A 668 -10.79 -39.48 10.06
N HIS A 669 -10.31 -39.60 8.82
CA HIS A 669 -10.17 -40.89 8.16
C HIS A 669 -9.09 -41.76 8.86
N PRO A 670 -9.36 -43.06 9.13
CA PRO A 670 -8.42 -43.92 9.85
C PRO A 670 -7.01 -44.01 9.27
N ASP A 671 -6.89 -44.05 7.93
CA ASP A 671 -5.58 -44.11 7.25
C ASP A 671 -4.72 -42.84 7.43
N ASP A 672 -5.35 -41.69 7.68
CA ASP A 672 -4.67 -40.40 7.74
C ASP A 672 -4.22 -40.05 9.18
N LEU A 673 -4.85 -40.67 10.19
CA LEU A 673 -4.60 -40.43 11.62
C LEU A 673 -3.16 -40.73 12.07
N PRO A 674 -2.52 -41.85 11.69
CA PRO A 674 -1.16 -42.18 12.15
C PRO A 674 -0.14 -41.11 11.78
N LEU A 675 -0.18 -40.64 10.52
CA LEU A 675 0.71 -39.60 10.03
C LEU A 675 0.43 -38.26 10.73
N ALA A 676 -0.84 -37.90 10.89
CA ALA A 676 -1.23 -36.67 11.58
C ALA A 676 -0.77 -36.66 13.04
N GLN A 677 -0.83 -37.80 13.74
CA GLN A 677 -0.39 -37.94 15.12
C GLN A 677 1.15 -37.85 15.23
N GLU A 678 1.89 -38.51 14.34
CA GLU A 678 3.36 -38.43 14.32
C GLU A 678 3.83 -36.97 14.15
N MET A 679 3.24 -36.24 13.20
CA MET A 679 3.58 -34.82 12.98
C MET A 679 3.26 -33.96 14.20
N LEU A 680 2.16 -34.26 14.90
CA LEU A 680 1.78 -33.56 16.13
C LEU A 680 2.78 -33.82 17.27
N GLU A 681 3.21 -35.07 17.44
CA GLU A 681 4.21 -35.45 18.46
C GLU A 681 5.58 -34.80 18.19
N ARG A 682 6.03 -34.75 16.93
CA ARG A 682 7.26 -34.05 16.53
C ARG A 682 7.20 -32.56 16.86
N HIS A 683 6.04 -31.93 16.64
CA HIS A 683 5.83 -30.54 17.05
C HIS A 683 5.86 -30.37 18.59
N PHE A 684 5.24 -31.27 19.34
CA PHE A 684 5.26 -31.22 20.81
C PHE A 684 6.66 -31.38 21.40
N ARG A 685 7.50 -32.22 20.79
CA ARG A 685 8.92 -32.39 21.13
C ARG A 685 9.80 -31.21 20.68
N GLY A 686 9.28 -30.29 19.86
CA GLY A 686 10.00 -29.11 19.37
C GLY A 686 10.92 -29.38 18.17
N GLU A 687 10.81 -30.53 17.52
CA GLU A 687 11.55 -30.85 16.29
C GLU A 687 11.07 -30.02 15.09
N GLU A 688 9.79 -29.65 15.10
CA GLU A 688 9.17 -28.78 14.10
C GLU A 688 8.54 -27.56 14.77
N ALA A 689 8.78 -26.37 14.19
CA ALA A 689 8.32 -25.11 14.75
C ALA A 689 6.78 -24.94 14.73
N GLN A 690 6.11 -25.67 13.84
CA GLN A 690 4.66 -25.67 13.65
C GLN A 690 4.18 -27.06 13.26
N TYR A 691 2.95 -27.38 13.63
CA TYR A 691 2.24 -28.57 13.17
C TYR A 691 1.55 -28.27 11.83
N GLN A 692 1.64 -29.19 10.87
CA GLN A 692 0.93 -29.12 9.60
C GLN A 692 0.55 -30.51 9.13
N SER A 693 -0.71 -30.75 8.76
CA SER A 693 -1.16 -32.04 8.23
C SER A 693 -2.36 -31.85 7.30
N VAL A 694 -2.58 -32.82 6.39
CA VAL A 694 -3.75 -32.87 5.52
C VAL A 694 -4.48 -34.17 5.80
N VAL A 695 -5.74 -34.07 6.21
CA VAL A 695 -6.53 -35.20 6.70
C VAL A 695 -7.91 -35.14 6.06
N ARG A 696 -8.45 -36.30 5.67
CA ARG A 696 -9.86 -36.41 5.26
C ARG A 696 -10.74 -36.40 6.49
N MET A 697 -11.69 -35.48 6.53
CA MET A 697 -12.70 -35.39 7.58
C MET A 697 -14.09 -35.74 7.02
N ARG A 698 -14.90 -36.44 7.81
CA ARG A 698 -16.22 -36.91 7.41
C ARG A 698 -17.24 -35.78 7.55
N HIS A 699 -17.82 -35.38 6.42
CA HIS A 699 -18.91 -34.41 6.36
C HIS A 699 -20.19 -34.99 6.98
N LYS A 700 -21.10 -34.12 7.44
CA LYS A 700 -22.44 -34.50 7.93
C LYS A 700 -23.22 -35.37 6.94
N ASP A 701 -23.07 -35.08 5.65
CA ASP A 701 -23.72 -35.81 4.56
C ASP A 701 -23.01 -37.12 4.18
N GLY A 702 -21.94 -37.49 4.88
CA GLY A 702 -21.27 -38.79 4.75
C GLY A 702 -20.15 -38.87 3.71
N HIS A 703 -19.91 -37.82 2.92
CA HIS A 703 -18.74 -37.73 2.04
C HIS A 703 -17.48 -37.24 2.79
N TRP A 704 -16.33 -37.30 2.13
CA TRP A 704 -15.05 -36.86 2.69
C TRP A 704 -14.69 -35.46 2.21
N VAL A 705 -14.25 -34.61 3.14
CA VAL A 705 -13.71 -33.27 2.89
C VAL A 705 -12.23 -33.31 3.24
N TRP A 706 -11.38 -32.82 2.33
CA TRP A 706 -9.96 -32.70 2.59
C TRP A 706 -9.69 -31.44 3.41
N VAL A 707 -9.16 -31.62 4.61
CA VAL A 707 -8.89 -30.51 5.53
C VAL A 707 -7.40 -30.42 5.79
N GLN A 708 -6.83 -29.26 5.46
CA GLN A 708 -5.48 -28.92 5.88
C GLN A 708 -5.52 -28.27 7.27
N SER A 709 -4.88 -28.92 8.24
CA SER A 709 -4.69 -28.39 9.59
C SER A 709 -3.30 -27.80 9.76
N ARG A 710 -3.21 -26.59 10.31
CA ARG A 710 -1.95 -25.95 10.70
C ARG A 710 -2.09 -25.40 12.12
N GLY A 711 -1.10 -25.60 12.98
CA GLY A 711 -1.19 -25.10 14.36
C GLY A 711 0.13 -24.98 15.09
N ARG A 712 0.10 -24.32 16.25
CA ARG A 712 1.27 -24.13 17.10
C ARG A 712 0.90 -24.13 18.58
N VAL A 713 1.79 -24.66 19.43
CA VAL A 713 1.68 -24.54 20.89
C VAL A 713 1.86 -23.07 21.31
N SER A 714 0.84 -22.52 21.98
CA SER A 714 0.83 -21.18 22.56
C SER A 714 1.51 -21.15 23.93
N THR A 715 1.05 -22.00 24.84
CA THR A 715 1.56 -22.06 26.21
C THR A 715 1.90 -23.47 26.61
N ARG A 716 2.86 -23.59 27.53
CA ARG A 716 3.27 -24.83 28.17
C ARG A 716 3.04 -24.74 29.67
N THR A 717 2.82 -25.87 30.33
CA THR A 717 2.70 -25.93 31.80
C THR A 717 4.07 -25.62 32.45
N ALA A 718 4.08 -25.43 33.77
CA ALA A 718 5.32 -25.18 34.51
C ALA A 718 6.35 -26.33 34.35
N GLU A 719 5.87 -27.55 34.09
CA GLU A 719 6.64 -28.77 33.87
C GLU A 719 7.08 -28.95 32.40
N GLY A 720 6.75 -28.00 31.51
CA GLY A 720 7.17 -27.98 30.11
C GLY A 720 6.24 -28.72 29.12
N ALA A 721 5.16 -29.34 29.61
CA ALA A 721 4.18 -30.02 28.76
C ALA A 721 3.35 -29.00 27.96
N PRO A 722 2.94 -29.30 26.70
CA PRO A 722 2.06 -28.41 25.94
C PRO A 722 0.72 -28.24 26.65
N GLN A 723 0.27 -26.99 26.86
CA GLN A 723 -0.97 -26.69 27.56
C GLN A 723 -2.06 -26.21 26.61
N TRP A 724 -1.76 -25.19 25.82
CA TRP A 724 -2.67 -24.63 24.83
C TRP A 724 -2.04 -24.66 23.44
N MET A 725 -2.81 -25.11 22.46
CA MET A 725 -2.45 -25.11 21.04
C MET A 725 -3.55 -24.39 20.27
N TYR A 726 -3.19 -23.63 19.25
CA TYR A 726 -4.14 -22.98 18.37
C TYR A 726 -3.76 -23.24 16.93
N GLY A 727 -4.74 -23.11 16.04
CA GLY A 727 -4.49 -23.32 14.63
C GLY A 727 -5.67 -23.02 13.75
N THR A 728 -5.49 -23.35 12.48
CA THR A 728 -6.50 -23.19 11.44
C THR A 728 -6.80 -24.51 10.74
N HIS A 729 -7.98 -24.58 10.14
CA HIS A 729 -8.40 -25.58 9.18
C HIS A 729 -8.82 -24.89 7.90
N GLN A 730 -8.33 -25.41 6.78
CA GLN A 730 -8.71 -24.96 5.47
C GLN A 730 -9.26 -26.13 4.67
N ASP A 731 -10.42 -25.94 4.05
CA ASP A 731 -10.94 -26.88 3.07
C ASP A 731 -10.09 -26.80 1.80
N VAL A 732 -9.41 -27.91 1.50
CA VAL A 732 -8.60 -28.09 0.30
C VAL A 732 -9.22 -29.11 -0.66
N THR A 733 -10.49 -29.45 -0.46
CA THR A 733 -11.27 -30.33 -1.35
C THR A 733 -11.35 -29.77 -2.76
N PRO A 734 -11.67 -28.49 -3.01
CA PRO A 734 -11.72 -27.95 -4.38
C PRO A 734 -10.38 -28.07 -5.12
N MET A 735 -9.27 -27.91 -4.39
CA MET A 735 -7.93 -28.09 -4.95
C MET A 735 -7.68 -29.56 -5.34
N LYS A 736 -8.06 -30.49 -4.46
CA LYS A 736 -7.92 -31.93 -4.73
C LYS A 736 -8.85 -32.43 -5.83
N GLU A 737 -10.07 -31.91 -5.90
CA GLU A 737 -10.99 -32.21 -7.00
C GLU A 737 -10.51 -31.62 -8.32
N ALA A 738 -9.96 -30.40 -8.34
CA ALA A 738 -9.38 -29.81 -9.54
C ALA A 738 -8.16 -30.60 -10.04
N GLU A 739 -7.29 -31.04 -9.13
CA GLU A 739 -6.15 -31.92 -9.43
C GLU A 739 -6.62 -33.24 -10.06
N GLU A 740 -7.66 -33.86 -9.48
CA GLU A 740 -8.22 -35.11 -9.99
C GLU A 740 -8.99 -34.92 -11.31
N GLN A 741 -9.76 -33.83 -11.47
CA GLN A 741 -10.47 -33.50 -12.70
C GLN A 741 -9.50 -33.22 -13.84
N LEU A 742 -8.39 -32.53 -13.57
CA LEU A 742 -7.34 -32.32 -14.55
C LEU A 742 -6.74 -33.65 -14.98
N GLN A 743 -6.42 -34.53 -14.03
CA GLN A 743 -5.92 -35.88 -14.34
C GLN A 743 -6.92 -36.69 -15.16
N ARG A 744 -8.22 -36.65 -14.84
CA ARG A 744 -9.26 -37.32 -15.63
C ARG A 744 -9.47 -36.70 -17.00
N ALA A 745 -9.43 -35.37 -17.14
CA ALA A 745 -9.58 -34.68 -18.41
C ALA A 745 -8.40 -34.99 -19.34
N VAL A 746 -7.18 -34.98 -18.81
CA VAL A 746 -5.97 -35.42 -19.54
C VAL A 746 -6.11 -36.87 -20.01
N ALA A 747 -6.55 -37.77 -19.13
CA ALA A 747 -6.76 -39.17 -19.48
C ALA A 747 -7.89 -39.38 -20.51
N MET A 748 -8.99 -38.64 -20.40
CA MET A 748 -10.14 -38.72 -21.32
C MET A 748 -9.80 -38.15 -22.70
N LEU A 749 -9.09 -37.01 -22.78
CA LEU A 749 -8.62 -36.44 -24.03
C LEU A 749 -7.67 -37.40 -24.76
N GLY A 750 -6.74 -38.02 -24.02
CA GLY A 750 -5.92 -39.12 -24.56
C GLY A 750 -6.78 -40.22 -25.15
N GLY A 751 -7.76 -40.73 -24.39
CA GLY A 751 -8.65 -41.80 -24.86
C GLY A 751 -9.54 -41.43 -26.07
N VAL A 752 -10.02 -40.19 -26.18
CA VAL A 752 -10.84 -39.74 -27.33
C VAL A 752 -10.00 -39.63 -28.60
N LEU A 753 -8.79 -39.08 -28.48
CA LEU A 753 -7.87 -38.95 -29.61
C LEU A 753 -7.45 -40.32 -30.13
N ASP A 754 -7.17 -41.28 -29.23
CA ASP A 754 -6.84 -42.66 -29.58
C ASP A 754 -8.04 -43.40 -30.22
N ALA A 755 -9.26 -43.14 -29.76
CA ALA A 755 -10.47 -43.77 -30.28
C ALA A 755 -10.92 -43.24 -31.65
N ALA A 756 -10.53 -42.01 -32.03
CA ALA A 756 -10.87 -41.35 -33.30
C ALA A 756 -10.11 -41.95 -34.51
N THR A 757 -10.22 -43.26 -34.71
CA THR A 757 -9.45 -44.01 -35.73
C THR A 757 -9.90 -43.80 -37.17
N GLN A 758 -11.01 -43.10 -37.40
CA GLN A 758 -11.57 -42.82 -38.73
C GLN A 758 -11.36 -41.37 -39.19
N GLN A 759 -10.78 -40.51 -38.34
CA GLN A 759 -10.51 -39.10 -38.65
C GLN A 759 -9.04 -38.80 -38.37
N SER A 760 -8.37 -38.17 -39.33
CA SER A 760 -7.01 -37.67 -39.17
C SER A 760 -7.04 -36.35 -38.39
N ILE A 761 -6.47 -36.35 -37.19
CA ILE A 761 -6.28 -35.15 -36.35
C ILE A 761 -4.79 -34.91 -36.22
N ILE A 762 -4.35 -33.77 -36.73
CA ILE A 762 -2.96 -33.33 -36.72
C ILE A 762 -2.93 -31.92 -36.14
N ALA A 763 -2.14 -31.70 -35.09
CA ALA A 763 -1.88 -30.37 -34.55
C ALA A 763 -0.39 -30.04 -34.68
N THR A 764 -0.07 -28.77 -34.90
CA THR A 764 1.31 -28.27 -34.94
C THR A 764 1.51 -27.16 -33.91
N ASP A 765 2.75 -26.94 -33.50
CA ASP A 765 3.14 -25.70 -32.83
C ASP A 765 3.18 -24.51 -33.82
N PRO A 766 3.42 -23.26 -33.35
CA PRO A 766 3.51 -22.09 -34.23
C PRO A 766 4.68 -22.13 -35.24
N ASP A 767 5.71 -22.94 -34.99
CA ASP A 767 6.86 -23.13 -35.89
C ASP A 767 6.61 -24.23 -36.93
N GLY A 768 5.50 -24.95 -36.79
CA GLY A 768 4.98 -25.94 -37.72
C GLY A 768 5.38 -27.38 -37.44
N ILE A 769 5.97 -27.67 -36.28
CA ILE A 769 6.28 -29.04 -35.87
C ILE A 769 5.01 -29.71 -35.38
N ILE A 770 4.73 -30.93 -35.86
CA ILE A 770 3.56 -31.70 -35.45
C ILE A 770 3.69 -32.01 -33.95
N THR A 771 2.74 -31.57 -33.14
CA THR A 771 2.68 -31.84 -31.69
C THR A 771 1.66 -32.91 -31.34
N LEU A 772 0.76 -33.22 -32.28
CA LEU A 772 -0.26 -34.25 -32.11
C LEU A 772 -0.51 -34.96 -33.43
N PHE A 773 -0.49 -36.29 -33.40
CA PHE A 773 -0.80 -37.14 -34.55
C PHE A 773 -1.58 -38.35 -34.03
N ASN A 774 -2.89 -38.36 -34.21
CA ASN A 774 -3.75 -39.39 -33.61
C ASN A 774 -3.72 -40.71 -34.41
N THR A 775 -4.23 -41.80 -33.82
CA THR A 775 -4.28 -43.12 -34.48
C THR A 775 -5.08 -43.14 -35.79
N GLY A 776 -6.03 -42.21 -35.97
CA GLY A 776 -6.73 -42.03 -37.25
C GLY A 776 -5.83 -41.46 -38.35
N ALA A 777 -4.98 -40.48 -38.02
CA ALA A 777 -3.96 -39.95 -38.92
C ALA A 777 -2.94 -41.04 -39.28
N GLU A 778 -2.56 -41.88 -38.30
CA GLU A 778 -1.62 -42.98 -38.56
C GLU A 778 -2.14 -43.97 -39.59
N LYS A 779 -3.40 -44.40 -39.43
CA LYS A 779 -4.03 -45.34 -40.35
C LYS A 779 -4.30 -44.76 -41.74
N MET A 780 -4.66 -43.48 -41.80
CA MET A 780 -5.06 -42.83 -43.06
C MET A 780 -3.86 -42.44 -43.91
N LEU A 781 -2.81 -41.91 -43.27
CA LEU A 781 -1.64 -41.36 -43.95
C LEU A 781 -0.47 -42.36 -44.00
N GLY A 782 -0.53 -43.45 -43.23
CA GLY A 782 0.45 -44.53 -43.27
C GLY A 782 1.75 -44.26 -42.50
N TYR A 783 1.79 -43.18 -41.72
CA TYR A 783 2.90 -42.81 -40.85
C TYR A 783 2.54 -43.12 -39.39
N SER A 784 3.49 -43.47 -38.54
CA SER A 784 3.25 -43.52 -37.10
C SER A 784 3.42 -42.15 -36.46
N ALA A 785 2.71 -41.90 -35.35
CA ALA A 785 2.85 -40.68 -34.56
C ALA A 785 4.30 -40.50 -34.10
N GLN A 786 4.99 -41.60 -33.83
CA GLN A 786 6.40 -41.62 -33.42
C GLN A 786 7.37 -41.16 -34.52
N GLU A 787 6.96 -41.21 -35.80
CA GLU A 787 7.77 -40.72 -36.94
C GLU A 787 7.57 -39.23 -37.20
N LEU A 788 6.44 -38.65 -36.79
CA LEU A 788 6.03 -37.30 -37.18
C LEU A 788 5.93 -36.31 -36.02
N VAL A 789 5.45 -36.74 -34.84
CA VAL A 789 5.29 -35.87 -33.66
C VAL A 789 6.66 -35.45 -33.12
N GLY A 790 6.88 -34.15 -32.90
CA GLY A 790 8.13 -33.57 -32.40
C GLY A 790 9.26 -33.52 -33.43
N VAL A 791 9.09 -34.16 -34.59
CA VAL A 791 10.17 -34.42 -35.55
C VAL A 791 9.99 -33.66 -36.87
N SER A 792 8.76 -33.59 -37.40
CA SER A 792 8.51 -33.07 -38.74
C SER A 792 7.34 -32.09 -38.80
N SER A 793 7.37 -31.24 -39.82
CA SER A 793 6.19 -30.44 -40.18
C SER A 793 5.22 -31.25 -41.04
N PRO A 794 3.99 -30.78 -41.30
CA PRO A 794 3.07 -31.44 -42.23
C PRO A 794 3.59 -31.57 -43.67
N ALA A 795 4.71 -30.94 -44.04
CA ALA A 795 5.23 -30.93 -45.41
C ALA A 795 5.36 -32.32 -46.08
N PRO A 796 5.83 -33.40 -45.41
CA PRO A 796 5.90 -34.74 -46.03
C PRO A 796 4.54 -35.38 -46.33
N LEU A 797 3.45 -34.85 -45.76
CA LEU A 797 2.08 -35.31 -46.01
C LEU A 797 1.51 -34.74 -47.32
N HIS A 798 2.23 -33.82 -47.96
CA HIS A 798 1.83 -33.13 -49.18
C HIS A 798 2.88 -33.33 -50.29
N LEU A 799 2.46 -33.17 -51.54
CA LEU A 799 3.38 -33.25 -52.68
C LEU A 799 4.30 -32.01 -52.68
N ILE A 800 5.61 -32.22 -52.66
CA ILE A 800 6.62 -31.15 -52.64
C ILE A 800 6.42 -30.17 -53.80
N GLU A 801 6.08 -30.68 -54.99
CA GLU A 801 5.82 -29.89 -56.18
C GLU A 801 4.63 -28.93 -56.01
N GLU A 802 3.58 -29.34 -55.29
CA GLU A 802 2.42 -28.50 -54.98
C GLU A 802 2.76 -27.41 -53.96
N ILE A 803 3.51 -27.76 -52.91
CA ILE A 803 3.98 -26.80 -51.89
C ILE A 803 4.86 -25.73 -52.55
N GLU A 804 5.78 -26.13 -53.42
CA GLU A 804 6.67 -25.20 -54.13
C GLU A 804 5.92 -24.33 -55.14
N ALA A 805 4.96 -24.89 -55.86
CA ALA A 805 4.11 -24.14 -56.78
C ALA A 805 3.30 -23.08 -56.03
N TYR A 806 2.67 -23.46 -54.90
CA TYR A 806 1.88 -22.56 -54.07
C TYR A 806 2.74 -21.50 -53.37
N GLY A 807 3.91 -21.89 -52.86
CA GLY A 807 4.89 -20.96 -52.29
C GLY A 807 5.40 -19.92 -53.30
N LYS A 808 5.60 -20.30 -54.57
CA LYS A 808 5.94 -19.36 -55.66
C LYS A 808 4.81 -18.38 -55.95
N GLU A 809 3.56 -18.85 -55.96
CA GLU A 809 2.39 -17.98 -56.13
C GLU A 809 2.30 -16.95 -55.00
N LEU A 810 2.42 -17.37 -53.74
CA LEU A 810 2.43 -16.49 -52.57
C LEU A 810 3.61 -15.51 -52.59
N THR A 811 4.79 -15.97 -53.00
CA THR A 811 5.98 -15.12 -53.16
C THR A 811 5.75 -14.02 -54.20
N GLN A 812 5.12 -14.34 -55.33
CA GLN A 812 4.76 -13.34 -56.35
C GLN A 812 3.70 -12.35 -55.85
N ARG A 813 2.73 -12.83 -55.07
CA ARG A 813 1.65 -12.01 -54.52
C ARG A 813 2.14 -11.02 -53.47
N HIS A 814 3.07 -11.41 -52.59
CA HIS A 814 3.46 -10.64 -51.41
C HIS A 814 4.85 -9.99 -51.48
N GLY A 815 5.66 -10.31 -52.49
CA GLY A 815 6.94 -9.64 -52.74
C GLY A 815 8.09 -10.06 -51.82
N TYR A 816 7.92 -11.12 -51.02
CA TYR A 816 8.98 -11.75 -50.22
C TYR A 816 8.87 -13.28 -50.32
N PRO A 817 9.98 -14.03 -50.16
CA PRO A 817 10.00 -15.48 -50.36
C PRO A 817 9.16 -16.22 -49.31
N VAL A 818 8.17 -16.99 -49.78
CA VAL A 818 7.33 -17.91 -49.00
C VAL A 818 7.69 -19.34 -49.41
N GLN A 819 8.28 -20.12 -48.50
CA GLN A 819 8.77 -21.49 -48.76
C GLN A 819 8.53 -22.40 -47.55
N GLY A 820 8.45 -23.71 -47.80
CA GLY A 820 8.31 -24.73 -46.75
C GLY A 820 7.01 -24.57 -45.94
N PHE A 821 7.08 -24.73 -44.62
CA PHE A 821 5.90 -24.68 -43.75
C PHE A 821 5.10 -23.36 -43.86
N ARG A 822 5.78 -22.24 -44.16
CA ARG A 822 5.14 -20.93 -44.34
C ARG A 822 4.10 -20.93 -45.46
N ALA A 823 4.17 -21.85 -46.42
CA ALA A 823 3.15 -22.00 -47.46
C ALA A 823 1.79 -22.48 -46.90
N PHE A 824 1.77 -23.19 -45.78
CA PHE A 824 0.53 -23.69 -45.15
C PHE A 824 -0.19 -22.63 -44.30
N VAL A 825 0.56 -21.68 -43.73
CA VAL A 825 0.05 -20.72 -42.71
C VAL A 825 -0.01 -19.28 -43.19
N HIS A 826 0.35 -19.01 -44.46
CA HIS A 826 0.42 -17.64 -44.95
C HIS A 826 -0.95 -16.95 -45.12
N GLU A 827 -2.01 -17.74 -45.32
CA GLU A 827 -3.38 -17.25 -45.55
C GLU A 827 -4.40 -17.81 -44.53
N SER A 828 -3.94 -18.33 -43.39
CA SER A 828 -4.82 -18.77 -42.29
C SER A 828 -5.13 -17.68 -41.28
#